data_AF-R8BEI6-F1
#
_entry.id   AF-R8BEI6-F1
#
_cell.length_a   1.000
_cell.length_b   1.000
_cell.length_c   1.000
_cell.angle_alpha   90.00
_cell.angle_beta   90.00
_cell.angle_gamma   90.00
#
_symmetry.space_group_name_H-M   'P 1'
#
loop_
_entity.id
_entity.type
_entity.pdbx_description
1 polymer ?
#
loop_
_entity_poly.entity_id
_entity_poly.type
_entity_poly.pdbx_seq_one_letter_code
_entity_poly.pdbx_strand_id
1 'polypeptide(L)'
;MDDSAHKPHRKPKEKKKHSGPNPKAFAVSNPGKLQRQAARSHDIKEKRLHVPLVDRLPDEPPPRLVTIVGPPGVGKTTLLKSLIRRYAKETITDPQGPITIVTSKKQRLTFIECPNELEAMVDIAKVADIVLLMIDGNYGFEMETMEFLNILAATGMPGNVFGILTHLDLFRKPQALKDAKKRLKHRLWSELYQGAHLFYLSGVINGRYPDREIHNLSRFLSVMKNPRPLVWRNSHPYAIIDSYRDITHPTKIEEDEKCDRSIVLSGYLRGTNFSAQGQRIHVPGLGDFTVASMEALPDPCPTPAMEQALAKASGKTGRRRLDEKEKKLYAPMSDRSGLKVDGDAIYIYSDKGFTFDKDAQDVERGEGEELIIGLQSERRLLGQTEDGVQLFKGGEKVNRVAEEADTGRKSQRQARFAERNDSDEEEEFEDEGFVDGEEDLNSDVETEFKEEKLGKMFRKDTDKNGEEDDVAFADSDSDLGSISGDEDAEESDLDGEDFDDDEEGAAIRWKENMKERAKMMHGGRKPYQPADLARMIYDISIPINDVLRKWKGEDDSADEEEEEENIEDSDDDAFFKKVKTEKEDDFADDRSVPLFDYEELASYWNDEDNVEALRQKFTTSNLLGEDGDDDEEGSGGSEGGDEDDDNDEGDGVFEDLETGEQHGAVEPESLEAEREKNARRKEELKLRFEEEDREGFKNDKAIARREGGNDEEFGEDDWYDAQKALIQKQLDINKAEYENLDERQRTAVEGYKAGKYAKIVIEGVPAEFVKHFNTRMPIVVGGLSATEDRFGFVQVRIKRHRWHKKILKTGDPLIFSLGWRRFQTMPIYSISDSRTRNRMLKYTPEHMHCFGTFYGPLIAPNTGFACFQHFSSSNPGFRIAATGTVLSVDESTEIVKKLKLTGAPYKIFKNTAFIKDMFNSSLEIAKFEGAAIKTVSGIRGQIKRALSKPEGHFRATFEDKILLSDIVFLRAWYPIKPHRFYNPVTNLIGWQGMRLTGEVRRAEGVATPQQRNSQYRKIERATRHFNALKVPRALAAELPFKSQIVATKPQKKQTYMQKRAVVLGGEERKARDLMQKLTTIRKDVAEKRRLKKEEKRAEYRKKIDEMEEKKQAREKRESKQFWSREGKKRRQDGEGGGGGKRRR
;
A
#
# COMPACT_ATOMS: atom_id res chain seq x y z
N MET A 1 7.29 21.93 98.40
CA MET A 1 5.88 21.59 98.06
C MET A 1 5.51 22.65 97.08
N ASP A 2 5.92 22.47 95.83
CA ASP A 2 5.93 23.53 94.83
C ASP A 2 5.62 22.91 93.47
N ASP A 3 4.85 23.68 92.72
CA ASP A 3 4.52 23.60 91.30
C ASP A 3 3.46 22.58 90.82
N SER A 4 2.23 23.09 90.78
CA SER A 4 1.16 22.64 89.89
C SER A 4 1.59 22.70 88.42
N ALA A 5 1.89 21.55 87.81
CA ALA A 5 2.10 21.45 86.36
C ALA A 5 0.77 21.13 85.63
N HIS A 6 0.17 22.13 84.98
CA HIS A 6 -0.99 21.96 84.10
C HIS A 6 -0.68 20.98 82.95
N LYS A 7 -1.49 19.92 82.80
CA LYS A 7 -1.44 19.05 81.61
C LYS A 7 -1.95 19.81 80.38
N PRO A 8 -1.21 19.82 79.25
CA PRO A 8 -1.57 20.62 78.08
C PRO A 8 -2.82 20.08 77.38
N HIS A 9 -3.62 21.01 76.86
CA HIS A 9 -4.75 20.73 75.97
C HIS A 9 -4.25 20.10 74.66
N ARG A 10 -5.01 19.14 74.14
CA ARG A 10 -4.69 18.39 72.93
C ARG A 10 -4.49 19.36 71.75
N LYS A 11 -3.33 19.29 71.09
CA LYS A 11 -3.05 20.11 69.89
C LYS A 11 -4.17 19.90 68.85
N PRO A 12 -4.75 20.98 68.28
CA PRO A 12 -5.73 20.85 67.21
C PRO A 12 -5.09 20.13 66.02
N LYS A 13 -5.87 19.28 65.36
CA LYS A 13 -5.42 18.48 64.21
C LYS A 13 -5.00 19.43 63.09
N GLU A 14 -3.70 19.60 62.85
CA GLU A 14 -3.21 20.33 61.69
C GLU A 14 -3.64 19.59 60.41
N LYS A 15 -4.61 20.16 59.69
CA LYS A 15 -4.81 19.80 58.29
C LYS A 15 -3.61 20.37 57.55
N LYS A 16 -2.80 19.51 56.91
CA LYS A 16 -1.80 19.97 55.95
C LYS A 16 -2.48 20.98 55.02
N LYS A 17 -1.99 22.23 55.00
CA LYS A 17 -2.43 23.21 53.98
C LYS A 17 -2.09 22.59 52.64
N HIS A 18 -3.07 22.47 51.75
CA HIS A 18 -2.83 22.03 50.38
C HIS A 18 -1.84 23.02 49.74
N SER A 19 -0.61 22.62 49.44
CA SER A 19 0.36 23.44 48.72
C SER A 19 0.07 23.37 47.22
N GLY A 20 -0.96 24.09 46.81
CA GLY A 20 -1.38 24.19 45.40
C GLY A 20 -2.62 25.07 45.24
N PRO A 21 -2.94 25.47 44.01
CA PRO A 21 -4.10 26.31 43.72
C PRO A 21 -5.40 25.72 44.28
N ASN A 22 -6.25 26.56 44.86
CA ASN A 22 -7.48 26.12 45.55
C ASN A 22 -8.49 25.47 44.56
N PRO A 23 -8.71 24.13 44.62
CA PRO A 23 -9.57 23.44 43.64
C PRO A 23 -11.04 23.87 43.72
N LYS A 24 -11.49 24.48 44.82
CA LYS A 24 -12.83 25.06 44.92
C LYS A 24 -12.98 26.39 44.19
N ALA A 25 -11.87 27.12 44.03
CA ALA A 25 -11.84 28.36 43.25
C ALA A 25 -11.89 28.09 41.74
N PHE A 26 -11.33 26.96 41.29
CA PHE A 26 -11.36 26.51 39.89
C PHE A 26 -12.56 25.60 39.54
N ALA A 27 -13.66 25.71 40.29
CA ALA A 27 -14.88 24.97 40.00
C ALA A 27 -15.70 25.66 38.89
N VAL A 28 -16.32 24.87 38.02
CA VAL A 28 -17.08 25.40 36.88
C VAL A 28 -18.51 25.76 37.31
N SER A 29 -18.99 26.92 36.87
CA SER A 29 -20.33 27.45 37.21
C SER A 29 -21.49 26.56 36.76
N ASN A 30 -21.32 25.80 35.68
CA ASN A 30 -22.35 24.94 35.09
C ASN A 30 -21.83 23.51 34.80
N PRO A 31 -21.73 22.62 35.80
CA PRO A 31 -21.13 21.30 35.64
C PRO A 31 -21.90 20.41 34.64
N GLY A 32 -23.23 20.47 34.61
CA GLY A 32 -24.04 19.68 33.67
C GLY A 32 -23.87 20.09 32.21
N LYS A 33 -23.66 21.39 31.93
CA LYS A 33 -23.38 21.88 30.57
C LYS A 33 -21.99 21.45 30.13
N LEU A 34 -20.99 21.62 31.00
CA LEU A 34 -19.62 21.17 30.75
C LEU A 34 -19.58 19.67 30.47
N GLN A 35 -20.28 18.86 31.28
CA GLN A 35 -20.31 17.40 31.08
C GLN A 35 -20.88 17.01 29.71
N ARG A 36 -21.99 17.64 29.27
CA ARG A 36 -22.57 17.37 27.94
C ARG A 36 -21.65 17.83 26.81
N GLN A 37 -20.99 18.98 26.99
CA GLN A 37 -20.05 19.51 26.02
C GLN A 37 -18.80 18.62 25.91
N ALA A 38 -18.25 18.21 27.05
CA ALA A 38 -17.09 17.31 27.15
C ALA A 38 -17.42 15.95 26.52
N ALA A 39 -18.55 15.33 26.86
CA ALA A 39 -18.99 14.08 26.24
C ALA A 39 -19.11 14.22 24.72
N ARG A 40 -19.77 15.29 24.24
CA ARG A 40 -19.90 15.56 22.80
C ARG A 40 -18.54 15.82 22.14
N SER A 41 -17.61 16.52 22.80
CA SER A 41 -16.29 16.78 22.23
C SER A 41 -15.45 15.52 22.16
N HIS A 42 -15.51 14.64 23.17
CA HIS A 42 -14.85 13.33 23.13
C HIS A 42 -15.46 12.46 22.02
N ASP A 43 -16.79 12.38 21.90
CA ASP A 43 -17.45 11.67 20.79
C ASP A 43 -17.03 12.20 19.40
N ILE A 44 -16.80 13.51 19.27
CA ILE A 44 -16.34 14.12 18.02
C ILE A 44 -14.86 13.81 17.78
N LYS A 45 -14.02 13.86 18.80
CA LYS A 45 -12.58 13.52 18.73
C LYS A 45 -12.42 12.04 18.36
N GLU A 46 -13.12 11.13 19.01
CA GLU A 46 -13.09 9.69 18.73
C GLU A 46 -13.48 9.41 17.26
N LYS A 47 -14.46 10.13 16.71
CA LYS A 47 -14.84 10.03 15.29
C LYS A 47 -13.81 10.62 14.31
N ARG A 48 -12.89 11.48 14.77
CA ARG A 48 -11.79 12.02 13.94
C ARG A 48 -10.60 11.07 13.88
N LEU A 49 -10.43 10.20 14.88
CA LEU A 49 -9.38 9.21 14.90
C LEU A 49 -9.61 8.16 13.80
N HIS A 50 -8.56 7.88 13.05
CA HIS A 50 -8.53 6.87 11.99
C HIS A 50 -7.24 6.05 12.15
N VAL A 51 -7.11 4.95 11.41
CA VAL A 51 -5.83 4.22 11.37
C VAL A 51 -4.78 5.13 10.71
N PRO A 52 -3.64 5.41 11.37
CA PRO A 52 -2.56 6.18 10.75
C PRO A 52 -1.98 5.36 9.60
N LEU A 53 -2.11 5.88 8.38
CA LEU A 53 -1.59 5.28 7.16
C LEU A 53 -0.69 6.31 6.47
N VAL A 54 0.37 5.83 5.82
CA VAL A 54 1.28 6.68 5.04
C VAL A 54 0.56 7.24 3.82
N ASP A 55 0.60 8.55 3.63
CA ASP A 55 0.17 9.22 2.39
C ASP A 55 1.40 9.40 1.50
N ARG A 56 1.45 8.69 0.36
CA ARG A 56 2.57 8.75 -0.59
C ARG A 56 2.29 9.67 -1.78
N LEU A 57 1.42 10.67 -1.59
CA LEU A 57 1.12 11.62 -2.64
C LEU A 57 2.31 12.59 -2.81
N PRO A 58 2.87 12.73 -4.02
CA PRO A 58 3.94 13.70 -4.27
C PRO A 58 3.42 15.14 -4.23
N ASP A 59 4.33 16.11 -4.09
CA ASP A 59 4.04 17.55 -4.15
C ASP A 59 3.38 17.96 -5.47
N GLU A 60 3.80 17.30 -6.56
CA GLU A 60 3.19 17.37 -7.88
C GLU A 60 2.25 16.15 -8.07
N PRO A 61 1.00 16.21 -7.58
CA PRO A 61 0.12 15.06 -7.65
C PRO A 61 -0.24 14.72 -9.10
N PRO A 62 -0.35 13.44 -9.47
CA PRO A 62 -0.93 13.03 -10.74
C PRO A 62 -2.39 13.49 -10.87
N PRO A 63 -2.93 13.63 -12.10
CA PRO A 63 -4.32 14.05 -12.30
C PRO A 63 -5.29 13.02 -11.72
N ARG A 64 -6.14 13.38 -10.77
CA ARG A 64 -6.99 12.40 -10.06
C ARG A 64 -7.97 11.70 -11.01
N LEU A 65 -8.13 10.39 -10.86
CA LEU A 65 -8.99 9.62 -11.76
C LEU A 65 -10.48 9.74 -11.36
N VAL A 66 -11.29 10.31 -12.25
CA VAL A 66 -12.75 10.37 -12.14
C VAL A 66 -13.37 9.38 -13.10
N THR A 67 -13.96 8.32 -12.56
CA THR A 67 -14.52 7.24 -13.35
C THR A 67 -16.03 7.38 -13.46
N ILE A 68 -16.55 7.42 -14.68
CA ILE A 68 -17.99 7.47 -14.95
C ILE A 68 -18.48 6.04 -15.17
N VAL A 69 -19.29 5.55 -14.25
CA VAL A 69 -19.78 4.17 -14.24
C VAL A 69 -21.30 4.17 -14.19
N GLY A 70 -21.92 3.32 -15.00
CA GLY A 70 -23.36 3.13 -14.99
C GLY A 70 -23.76 2.06 -16.01
N PRO A 71 -25.06 1.74 -16.06
CA PRO A 71 -25.58 0.73 -16.97
C PRO A 71 -25.56 1.19 -18.44
N PRO A 72 -25.79 0.30 -19.41
CA PRO A 72 -25.91 0.68 -20.81
C PRO A 72 -27.06 1.67 -21.01
N GLY A 73 -26.83 2.70 -21.83
CA GLY A 73 -27.88 3.67 -22.19
C GLY A 73 -28.18 4.74 -21.14
N VAL A 74 -27.49 4.78 -19.99
CA VAL A 74 -27.74 5.79 -18.94
C VAL A 74 -27.26 7.21 -19.27
N GLY A 75 -26.47 7.41 -20.33
CA GLY A 75 -25.91 8.72 -20.71
C GLY A 75 -24.51 9.02 -20.16
N LYS A 76 -23.63 8.02 -20.07
CA LYS A 76 -22.23 8.19 -19.61
C LYS A 76 -21.44 9.15 -20.50
N THR A 77 -21.49 8.93 -21.81
CA THR A 77 -20.81 9.77 -22.80
C THR A 77 -21.38 11.19 -22.84
N THR A 78 -22.69 11.38 -22.68
CA THR A 78 -23.31 12.72 -22.62
C THR A 78 -22.90 13.50 -21.37
N LEU A 79 -22.71 12.81 -20.23
CA LEU A 79 -22.15 13.41 -19.03
C LEU A 79 -20.70 13.85 -19.25
N LEU A 80 -19.89 12.99 -19.87
CA LEU A 80 -18.49 13.27 -20.20
C LEU A 80 -18.36 14.50 -21.10
N LYS A 81 -19.12 14.56 -22.20
CA LYS A 81 -19.20 15.73 -23.10
C LYS A 81 -19.56 17.02 -22.36
N SER A 82 -20.56 16.94 -21.48
CA SER A 82 -21.04 18.11 -20.72
C SER A 82 -20.01 18.61 -19.71
N LEU A 83 -19.25 17.71 -19.08
CA LEU A 83 -18.17 18.06 -18.16
C LEU A 83 -16.97 18.68 -18.89
N ILE A 84 -16.55 18.12 -20.02
CA ILE A 84 -15.44 18.64 -20.82
C ILE A 84 -15.76 20.06 -21.30
N ARG A 85 -16.94 20.25 -21.89
CA ARG A 85 -17.43 21.58 -22.32
C ARG A 85 -17.46 22.58 -21.17
N ARG A 86 -17.76 22.13 -19.95
CA ARG A 86 -17.78 23.01 -18.77
C ARG A 86 -16.39 23.47 -18.34
N TYR A 87 -15.40 22.57 -18.36
CA TYR A 87 -14.06 22.87 -17.89
C TYR A 87 -13.19 23.52 -18.97
N ALA A 88 -13.13 22.93 -20.17
CA ALA A 88 -12.24 23.36 -21.26
C ALA A 88 -12.91 24.32 -22.26
N LYS A 89 -14.23 24.51 -22.20
CA LYS A 89 -15.04 25.23 -23.22
C LYS A 89 -14.99 24.64 -24.63
N GLU A 90 -14.33 23.51 -24.85
CA GLU A 90 -14.33 22.81 -26.14
C GLU A 90 -15.49 21.81 -26.26
N THR A 91 -15.97 21.56 -27.48
CA THR A 91 -16.95 20.52 -27.79
C THR A 91 -16.25 19.33 -28.42
N ILE A 92 -16.41 18.15 -27.81
CA ILE A 92 -15.92 16.87 -28.31
C ILE A 92 -17.11 16.03 -28.78
N THR A 93 -17.04 15.51 -30.01
CA THR A 93 -18.12 14.74 -30.63
C THR A 93 -18.11 13.28 -30.22
N ASP A 94 -16.95 12.64 -30.03
CA ASP A 94 -16.81 11.25 -29.58
C ASP A 94 -15.64 11.12 -28.58
N PRO A 95 -15.87 11.44 -27.29
CA PRO A 95 -14.82 11.32 -26.29
C PRO A 95 -14.49 9.84 -26.04
N GLN A 96 -13.27 9.44 -26.40
CA GLN A 96 -12.71 8.09 -26.25
C GLN A 96 -11.42 8.12 -25.41
N GLY A 97 -11.21 7.07 -24.63
CA GLY A 97 -10.05 6.96 -23.74
C GLY A 97 -10.13 7.91 -22.52
N PRO A 98 -9.02 8.01 -21.77
CA PRO A 98 -8.92 8.94 -20.65
C PRO A 98 -8.67 10.38 -21.13
N ILE A 99 -9.34 11.33 -20.48
CA ILE A 99 -9.32 12.75 -20.85
C ILE A 99 -8.88 13.58 -19.64
N THR A 100 -7.70 14.20 -19.74
CA THR A 100 -7.11 14.97 -18.65
C THR A 100 -7.40 16.46 -18.81
N ILE A 101 -7.90 17.09 -17.74
CA ILE A 101 -8.33 18.49 -17.73
C ILE A 101 -7.81 19.20 -16.47
N VAL A 102 -7.33 20.42 -16.64
CA VAL A 102 -6.98 21.30 -15.53
C VAL A 102 -8.24 21.92 -14.92
N THR A 103 -8.48 21.69 -13.63
CA THR A 103 -9.69 22.19 -12.94
C THR A 103 -9.41 23.27 -11.90
N SER A 104 -8.20 23.28 -11.36
CA SER A 104 -7.72 24.22 -10.34
C SER A 104 -6.22 24.43 -10.52
N LYS A 105 -5.68 25.48 -9.89
CA LYS A 105 -4.25 25.81 -9.99
C LYS A 105 -3.32 24.70 -9.50
N LYS A 106 -3.77 23.87 -8.56
CA LYS A 106 -3.02 22.74 -7.99
C LYS A 106 -3.53 21.37 -8.42
N GLN A 107 -4.69 21.29 -9.08
CA GLN A 107 -5.37 20.01 -9.32
C GLN A 107 -5.86 19.90 -10.76
N ARG A 108 -5.56 18.75 -11.34
CA ARG A 108 -6.07 18.26 -12.63
C ARG A 108 -6.84 16.95 -12.41
N LEU A 109 -7.82 16.68 -13.26
CA LEU A 109 -8.66 15.50 -13.21
C LEU A 109 -8.55 14.75 -14.54
N THR A 110 -8.48 13.43 -14.49
CA THR A 110 -8.60 12.56 -15.67
C THR A 110 -9.97 11.91 -15.63
N PHE A 111 -10.82 12.20 -16.61
CA PHE A 111 -12.11 11.55 -16.77
C PHE A 111 -11.98 10.30 -17.62
N ILE A 112 -12.59 9.20 -17.17
CA ILE A 112 -12.62 7.95 -17.92
C ILE A 112 -14.03 7.37 -17.88
N GLU A 113 -14.57 7.02 -19.06
CA GLU A 113 -15.83 6.30 -19.16
C GLU A 113 -15.57 4.80 -19.00
N CYS A 114 -16.30 4.15 -18.08
CA CYS A 114 -16.26 2.70 -17.97
C CYS A 114 -17.16 2.06 -19.04
N PRO A 115 -16.66 1.12 -19.86
CA PRO A 115 -17.53 0.33 -20.73
C PRO A 115 -18.41 -0.61 -19.91
N ASN A 116 -19.40 -1.24 -20.56
CA ASN A 116 -20.40 -2.09 -19.87
C ASN A 116 -19.89 -3.50 -19.53
N GLU A 117 -18.62 -3.78 -19.81
CA GLU A 117 -17.97 -5.05 -19.51
C GLU A 117 -17.56 -5.12 -18.04
N LEU A 118 -17.76 -6.29 -17.42
CA LEU A 118 -17.46 -6.46 -15.99
C LEU A 118 -15.94 -6.47 -15.76
N GLU A 119 -15.20 -6.91 -16.76
CA GLU A 119 -13.75 -6.90 -16.86
C GLU A 119 -13.20 -5.49 -16.62
N ALA A 120 -13.64 -4.54 -17.43
CA ALA A 120 -13.22 -3.14 -17.31
C ALA A 120 -13.72 -2.50 -16.01
N MET A 121 -14.93 -2.84 -15.56
CA MET A 121 -15.45 -2.41 -14.26
C MET A 121 -14.55 -2.85 -13.10
N VAL A 122 -14.03 -4.08 -13.15
CA VAL A 122 -13.11 -4.61 -12.14
C VAL A 122 -11.77 -3.89 -12.17
N ASP A 123 -11.23 -3.62 -13.35
CA ASP A 123 -9.94 -2.95 -13.51
C ASP A 123 -10.04 -1.51 -13.02
N ILE A 124 -11.03 -0.76 -13.51
CA ILE A 124 -11.29 0.63 -13.11
C ILE A 124 -11.56 0.73 -11.61
N ALA A 125 -12.28 -0.20 -10.99
CA ALA A 125 -12.54 -0.18 -9.55
C ALA A 125 -11.27 -0.22 -8.70
N LYS A 126 -10.19 -0.86 -9.19
CA LYS A 126 -8.88 -0.88 -8.50
C LYS A 126 -8.22 0.50 -8.53
N VAL A 127 -8.40 1.25 -9.62
CA VAL A 127 -7.69 2.51 -9.91
C VAL A 127 -8.49 3.78 -9.56
N ALA A 128 -9.81 3.71 -9.47
CA ALA A 128 -10.72 4.86 -9.32
C ALA A 128 -10.50 5.68 -8.05
N ASP A 129 -10.09 6.95 -8.15
CA ASP A 129 -10.02 7.86 -6.99
C ASP A 129 -11.39 8.44 -6.64
N ILE A 130 -12.18 8.74 -7.67
CA ILE A 130 -13.52 9.31 -7.58
C ILE A 130 -14.42 8.52 -8.52
N VAL A 131 -15.59 8.12 -8.02
CA VAL A 131 -16.59 7.42 -8.84
C VAL A 131 -17.82 8.31 -9.03
N LEU A 132 -18.18 8.56 -10.28
CA LEU A 132 -19.47 9.11 -10.68
C LEU A 132 -20.38 7.93 -11.06
N LEU A 133 -21.24 7.52 -10.14
CA LEU A 133 -22.15 6.40 -10.32
C LEU A 133 -23.49 6.89 -10.91
N MET A 134 -23.70 6.62 -12.19
CA MET A 134 -24.92 6.97 -12.91
C MET A 134 -26.01 5.92 -12.68
N ILE A 135 -27.21 6.41 -12.36
CA ILE A 135 -28.41 5.62 -12.11
C ILE A 135 -29.53 6.20 -12.98
N ASP A 136 -30.26 5.34 -13.68
CA ASP A 136 -31.50 5.73 -14.35
C ASP A 136 -32.59 5.96 -13.28
N GLY A 137 -33.15 7.17 -13.25
CA GLY A 137 -34.21 7.52 -12.31
C GLY A 137 -35.51 6.78 -12.54
N ASN A 138 -35.87 6.53 -13.79
CA ASN A 138 -37.13 5.92 -14.20
C ASN A 138 -37.08 4.41 -14.00
N TYR A 139 -36.02 3.75 -14.48
CA TYR A 139 -35.82 2.32 -14.29
C TYR A 139 -35.45 1.96 -12.84
N GLY A 140 -34.52 2.72 -12.25
CA GLY A 140 -33.98 2.50 -10.91
C GLY A 140 -32.62 1.80 -10.92
N PHE A 141 -32.34 1.01 -9.88
CA PHE A 141 -31.05 0.32 -9.75
C PHE A 141 -30.96 -0.90 -10.65
N GLU A 142 -29.90 -0.95 -11.45
CA GLU A 142 -29.54 -2.09 -12.29
C GLU A 142 -28.48 -2.98 -11.64
N MET A 143 -28.39 -4.21 -12.12
CA MET A 143 -27.46 -5.21 -11.57
C MET A 143 -26.01 -4.76 -11.69
N GLU A 144 -25.63 -4.15 -12.81
CA GLU A 144 -24.26 -3.66 -13.07
C GLU A 144 -23.83 -2.57 -12.08
N THR A 145 -24.71 -1.61 -11.77
CA THR A 145 -24.43 -0.58 -10.76
C THR A 145 -24.16 -1.19 -9.40
N MET A 146 -24.94 -2.21 -9.03
CA MET A 146 -24.81 -2.92 -7.76
C MET A 146 -23.59 -3.85 -7.75
N GLU A 147 -23.24 -4.44 -8.89
CA GLU A 147 -22.04 -5.27 -9.06
C GLU A 147 -20.80 -4.39 -8.87
N PHE A 148 -20.72 -3.26 -9.58
CA PHE A 148 -19.60 -2.32 -9.46
C PHE A 148 -19.42 -1.86 -8.01
N LEU A 149 -20.50 -1.48 -7.31
CA LEU A 149 -20.43 -1.09 -5.90
C LEU A 149 -19.86 -2.19 -4.99
N ASN A 150 -20.23 -3.45 -5.21
CA ASN A 150 -19.71 -4.55 -4.39
C ASN A 150 -18.26 -4.93 -4.77
N ILE A 151 -17.85 -4.75 -6.03
CA ILE A 151 -16.44 -4.89 -6.43
C ILE A 151 -15.61 -3.80 -5.75
N LEU A 152 -16.08 -2.55 -5.81
CA LEU A 152 -15.44 -1.41 -5.18
C LEU A 152 -15.30 -1.61 -3.67
N ALA A 153 -16.34 -2.13 -3.01
CA ALA A 153 -16.30 -2.45 -1.58
C ALA A 153 -15.31 -3.58 -1.23
N ALA A 154 -15.13 -4.56 -2.11
CA ALA A 154 -14.22 -5.69 -1.88
C ALA A 154 -12.75 -5.32 -2.15
N THR A 155 -12.48 -4.50 -3.16
CA THR A 155 -11.14 -4.04 -3.54
C THR A 155 -10.65 -2.89 -2.66
N GLY A 156 -11.56 -2.00 -2.27
CA GLY A 156 -11.27 -0.83 -1.42
C GLY A 156 -12.10 0.38 -1.84
N MET A 157 -12.95 0.87 -0.92
CA MET A 157 -13.83 2.00 -1.22
C MET A 157 -13.03 3.31 -1.35
N PRO A 158 -13.11 4.01 -2.49
CA PRO A 158 -12.44 5.28 -2.69
C PRO A 158 -13.06 6.38 -1.83
N GLY A 159 -12.34 7.50 -1.68
CA GLY A 159 -12.75 8.58 -0.77
C GLY A 159 -14.12 9.17 -1.10
N ASN A 160 -14.44 9.34 -2.39
CA ASN A 160 -15.66 10.00 -2.84
C ASN A 160 -16.39 9.17 -3.91
N VAL A 161 -17.63 8.79 -3.63
CA VAL A 161 -18.57 8.19 -4.58
C VAL A 161 -19.80 9.07 -4.68
N PHE A 162 -20.04 9.64 -5.86
CA PHE A 162 -21.19 10.50 -6.12
C PHE A 162 -22.23 9.73 -6.92
N GLY A 163 -23.46 9.68 -6.41
CA GLY A 163 -24.59 9.21 -7.20
C GLY A 163 -25.06 10.31 -8.15
N ILE A 164 -25.32 9.97 -9.41
CA ILE A 164 -25.94 10.85 -10.39
C ILE A 164 -27.18 10.16 -10.89
N LEU A 165 -28.33 10.79 -10.69
CA LEU A 165 -29.62 10.26 -11.08
C LEU A 165 -30.08 11.01 -12.35
N THR A 166 -30.25 10.25 -13.44
CA THR A 166 -30.57 10.76 -14.79
C THR A 166 -31.99 10.39 -15.22
N HIS A 167 -32.38 10.78 -16.45
CA HIS A 167 -33.67 10.43 -17.06
C HIS A 167 -34.88 10.84 -16.22
N LEU A 168 -34.80 12.04 -15.63
CA LEU A 168 -35.86 12.57 -14.77
C LEU A 168 -36.99 13.23 -15.56
N ASP A 169 -36.71 13.61 -16.80
CA ASP A 169 -37.63 14.07 -17.82
C ASP A 169 -38.66 13.01 -18.25
N LEU A 170 -38.31 11.72 -18.15
CA LEU A 170 -39.23 10.61 -18.44
C LEU A 170 -40.42 10.52 -17.44
N PHE A 171 -40.33 11.16 -16.28
CA PHE A 171 -41.41 11.15 -15.29
C PHE A 171 -42.54 12.11 -15.67
N ARG A 172 -43.69 11.54 -16.07
CA ARG A 172 -44.91 12.33 -16.32
C ARG A 172 -45.50 13.00 -15.08
N LYS A 173 -45.36 12.39 -13.89
CA LYS A 173 -45.96 12.87 -12.63
C LYS A 173 -44.88 13.38 -11.66
N PRO A 174 -44.97 14.63 -11.16
CA PRO A 174 -43.97 15.19 -10.26
C PRO A 174 -43.94 14.52 -8.87
N GLN A 175 -45.08 13.96 -8.43
CA GLN A 175 -45.11 13.21 -7.16
C GLN A 175 -44.34 11.89 -7.28
N ALA A 176 -44.54 11.14 -8.37
CA ALA A 176 -43.81 9.91 -8.63
C ALA A 176 -42.30 10.15 -8.72
N LEU A 177 -41.89 11.27 -9.33
CA LEU A 177 -40.50 11.73 -9.35
C LEU A 177 -39.92 11.94 -7.95
N LYS A 178 -40.65 12.64 -7.05
CA LYS A 178 -40.22 12.86 -5.66
C LYS A 178 -40.08 11.56 -4.88
N ASP A 179 -41.04 10.66 -5.03
CA ASP A 179 -41.05 9.35 -4.36
C ASP A 179 -39.92 8.45 -4.87
N ALA A 180 -39.68 8.43 -6.18
CA ALA A 180 -38.56 7.72 -6.79
C ALA A 180 -37.21 8.27 -6.31
N LYS A 181 -37.01 9.60 -6.31
CA LYS A 181 -35.81 10.24 -5.77
C LYS A 181 -35.57 9.84 -4.31
N LYS A 182 -36.60 9.89 -3.47
CA LYS A 182 -36.50 9.51 -2.04
C LYS A 182 -36.12 8.04 -1.88
N ARG A 183 -36.79 7.14 -2.60
CA ARG A 183 -36.52 5.69 -2.57
C ARG A 183 -35.10 5.37 -3.03
N LEU A 184 -34.66 5.91 -4.17
CA LEU A 184 -33.33 5.68 -4.71
C LEU A 184 -32.25 6.27 -3.81
N LYS A 185 -32.48 7.45 -3.25
CA LYS A 185 -31.58 8.07 -2.26
C LYS A 185 -31.39 7.20 -1.02
N HIS A 186 -32.48 6.71 -0.41
CA HIS A 186 -32.37 5.82 0.76
C HIS A 186 -31.69 4.49 0.43
N ARG A 187 -31.94 3.95 -0.76
CA ARG A 187 -31.29 2.72 -1.24
C ARG A 187 -29.79 2.92 -1.47
N LEU A 188 -29.39 4.07 -2.02
CA LEU A 188 -27.98 4.42 -2.22
C LEU A 188 -27.27 4.60 -0.87
N TRP A 189 -27.93 5.25 0.09
CA TRP A 189 -27.40 5.44 1.44
C TRP A 189 -27.16 4.13 2.20
N SER A 190 -28.00 3.11 1.96
CA SER A 190 -27.82 1.80 2.59
C SER A 190 -26.68 0.98 1.98
N GLU A 191 -26.22 1.30 0.77
CA GLU A 191 -25.11 0.59 0.12
C GLU A 191 -23.77 1.30 0.24
N LEU A 192 -23.76 2.65 0.21
CA LEU A 192 -22.54 3.44 0.37
C LEU A 192 -22.35 3.80 1.84
N TYR A 193 -22.91 4.93 2.24
CA TYR A 193 -22.92 5.43 3.59
C TYR A 193 -24.09 6.39 3.76
N GLN A 194 -24.54 6.56 5.00
CA GLN A 194 -25.65 7.44 5.32
C GLN A 194 -25.29 8.90 5.00
N GLY A 195 -26.10 9.53 4.14
CA GLY A 195 -25.85 10.92 3.74
C GLY A 195 -24.98 11.08 2.49
N ALA A 196 -24.70 10.01 1.74
CA ALA A 196 -24.01 10.10 0.46
C ALA A 196 -24.68 11.11 -0.51
N HIS A 197 -23.84 11.82 -1.28
CA HIS A 197 -24.28 12.85 -2.20
C HIS A 197 -24.92 12.25 -3.46
N LEU A 198 -26.12 12.73 -3.78
CA LEU A 198 -26.89 12.34 -4.96
C LEU A 198 -27.27 13.59 -5.75
N PHE A 199 -26.75 13.70 -6.97
CA PHE A 199 -27.09 14.74 -7.92
C PHE A 199 -28.25 14.32 -8.81
N TYR A 200 -29.02 15.29 -9.27
CA TYR A 200 -30.17 15.08 -10.14
C TYR A 200 -29.89 15.81 -11.44
N LEU A 201 -29.82 15.05 -12.54
CA LEU A 201 -29.75 15.60 -13.89
C LEU A 201 -31.14 15.47 -14.50
N SER A 202 -31.71 16.59 -14.93
CA SER A 202 -33.11 16.66 -15.36
C SER A 202 -33.33 15.94 -16.71
N GLY A 203 -32.93 16.55 -17.80
CA GLY A 203 -33.07 16.00 -19.16
C GLY A 203 -31.93 16.45 -20.07
N VAL A 204 -31.93 16.02 -21.31
CA VAL A 204 -30.88 16.38 -22.28
C VAL A 204 -31.38 17.50 -23.21
N ILE A 205 -30.64 18.60 -23.30
CA ILE A 205 -30.91 19.75 -24.17
C ILE A 205 -29.72 19.89 -25.14
N ASN A 206 -29.99 19.87 -26.45
CA ASN A 206 -28.95 19.97 -27.49
C ASN A 206 -27.81 18.95 -27.32
N GLY A 207 -28.18 17.68 -27.07
CA GLY A 207 -27.25 16.58 -26.84
C GLY A 207 -26.42 16.66 -25.55
N ARG A 208 -26.71 17.62 -24.66
CA ARG A 208 -25.96 17.91 -23.43
C ARG A 208 -26.87 18.05 -22.21
N TYR A 209 -26.30 17.93 -21.02
CA TYR A 209 -27.03 18.19 -19.79
C TYR A 209 -27.08 19.69 -19.48
N PRO A 210 -28.06 20.15 -18.67
CA PRO A 210 -28.20 21.55 -18.32
C PRO A 210 -26.99 22.11 -17.57
N ASP A 211 -26.47 23.23 -18.06
CA ASP A 211 -25.21 23.82 -17.57
C ASP A 211 -25.24 24.17 -16.07
N ARG A 212 -26.40 24.53 -15.52
CA ARG A 212 -26.54 24.85 -14.09
C ARG A 212 -26.34 23.62 -13.20
N GLU A 213 -26.85 22.46 -13.62
CA GLU A 213 -26.74 21.21 -12.87
C GLU A 213 -25.31 20.67 -12.93
N ILE A 214 -24.71 20.71 -14.12
CA ILE A 214 -23.29 20.36 -14.34
C ILE A 214 -22.35 21.35 -13.63
N HIS A 215 -22.71 22.63 -13.53
CA HIS A 215 -21.97 23.60 -12.74
C HIS A 215 -21.93 23.22 -11.25
N ASN A 216 -23.07 22.81 -10.70
CA ASN A 216 -23.13 22.37 -9.31
C ASN A 216 -22.29 21.12 -9.11
N LEU A 217 -22.39 20.12 -10.01
CA LEU A 217 -21.58 18.90 -9.96
C LEU A 217 -20.07 19.22 -10.01
N SER A 218 -19.63 20.04 -10.98
CA SER A 218 -18.23 20.47 -11.11
C SER A 218 -17.71 21.22 -9.89
N ARG A 219 -18.55 22.02 -9.22
CA ARG A 219 -18.18 22.67 -7.94
C ARG A 219 -17.84 21.65 -6.85
N PHE A 220 -18.60 20.57 -6.74
CA PHE A 220 -18.29 19.49 -5.78
C PHE A 220 -17.04 18.70 -6.22
N LEU A 221 -16.84 18.54 -7.53
CA LEU A 221 -15.66 17.86 -8.06
C LEU A 221 -14.36 18.64 -7.86
N SER A 222 -14.40 19.98 -7.86
CA SER A 222 -13.22 20.83 -7.74
C SER A 222 -12.80 21.14 -6.30
N VAL A 223 -13.70 21.04 -5.30
CA VAL A 223 -13.39 21.35 -3.88
C VAL A 223 -13.06 20.06 -3.11
N MET A 224 -12.12 19.26 -3.61
CA MET A 224 -11.83 17.96 -3.03
C MET A 224 -10.61 17.92 -2.12
N LYS A 225 -10.76 17.17 -1.03
CA LYS A 225 -9.67 16.75 -0.14
C LYS A 225 -8.79 15.69 -0.80
N ASN A 226 -7.63 15.40 -0.20
CA ASN A 226 -6.77 14.30 -0.65
C ASN A 226 -7.52 12.97 -0.72
N PRO A 227 -7.17 12.11 -1.69
CA PRO A 227 -7.73 10.77 -1.77
C PRO A 227 -7.46 10.03 -0.46
N ARG A 228 -8.37 9.12 -0.10
CA ARG A 228 -8.16 8.27 1.07
C ARG A 228 -6.96 7.34 0.80
N PRO A 229 -5.97 7.25 1.69
CA PRO A 229 -4.83 6.35 1.50
C PRO A 229 -5.33 4.90 1.50
N LEU A 230 -5.24 4.26 0.34
CA LEU A 230 -5.56 2.85 0.14
C LEU A 230 -4.24 2.10 0.07
N VAL A 231 -4.09 1.06 0.90
CA VAL A 231 -2.84 0.28 0.99
C VAL A 231 -2.38 -0.19 -0.39
N TRP A 232 -3.29 -0.74 -1.20
CA TRP A 232 -2.96 -1.24 -2.54
C TRP A 232 -2.37 -0.17 -3.48
N ARG A 233 -2.90 1.05 -3.45
CA ARG A 233 -2.45 2.17 -4.31
C ARG A 233 -1.18 2.83 -3.78
N ASN A 234 -0.99 2.84 -2.46
CA ASN A 234 0.19 3.40 -1.83
C ASN A 234 1.36 2.41 -1.77
N SER A 235 1.16 1.14 -2.13
CA SER A 235 2.23 0.13 -2.17
C SER A 235 2.67 -0.28 -3.57
N HIS A 236 1.85 -0.06 -4.60
CA HIS A 236 2.15 -0.46 -5.97
C HIS A 236 2.20 0.75 -6.92
N PRO A 237 3.15 0.76 -7.86
CA PRO A 237 3.14 1.72 -8.94
C PRO A 237 2.10 1.30 -9.98
N TYR A 238 1.37 2.25 -10.55
CA TYR A 238 0.46 1.98 -11.65
C TYR A 238 0.35 3.19 -12.58
N ALA A 239 -0.01 2.95 -13.83
CA ALA A 239 -0.27 3.98 -14.81
C ALA A 239 -1.60 3.70 -15.51
N ILE A 240 -2.27 4.77 -15.92
CA ILE A 240 -3.42 4.69 -16.81
C ILE A 240 -2.93 5.25 -18.12
N ILE A 241 -3.12 4.48 -19.19
CA ILE A 241 -2.54 4.81 -20.47
C ILE A 241 -3.45 5.80 -21.19
N ASP A 242 -2.87 6.95 -21.49
CA ASP A 242 -3.53 8.01 -22.23
C ASP A 242 -3.38 7.83 -23.74
N SER A 243 -2.19 7.39 -24.21
CA SER A 243 -1.91 7.18 -25.63
C SER A 243 -1.26 5.82 -25.87
N TYR A 244 -1.61 5.23 -27.02
CA TYR A 244 -1.16 3.93 -27.49
C TYR A 244 -0.52 4.08 -28.87
N ARG A 245 0.65 3.47 -29.10
CA ARG A 245 1.32 3.45 -30.41
C ARG A 245 2.09 2.15 -30.63
N ASP A 246 1.95 1.54 -31.80
CA ASP A 246 2.82 0.44 -32.26
C ASP A 246 4.09 1.03 -32.88
N ILE A 247 5.26 0.57 -32.44
CA ILE A 247 6.58 0.98 -32.98
C ILE A 247 7.31 -0.15 -33.70
N THR A 248 6.62 -1.26 -33.96
CA THR A 248 7.20 -2.42 -34.65
C THR A 248 7.65 -2.04 -36.06
N HIS A 249 8.86 -2.45 -36.43
CA HIS A 249 9.41 -2.16 -37.76
C HIS A 249 8.53 -2.77 -38.87
N PRO A 250 8.14 -2.02 -39.92
CA PRO A 250 7.19 -2.48 -40.94
C PRO A 250 7.64 -3.76 -41.66
N THR A 251 8.94 -3.95 -41.89
CA THR A 251 9.47 -5.19 -42.49
C THR A 251 9.12 -6.44 -41.66
N LYS A 252 9.15 -6.36 -40.33
CA LYS A 252 8.76 -7.50 -39.46
C LYS A 252 7.27 -7.83 -39.58
N ILE A 253 6.45 -6.82 -39.85
CA ILE A 253 5.00 -6.95 -40.05
C ILE A 253 4.72 -7.65 -41.37
N GLU A 254 5.47 -7.29 -42.42
CA GLU A 254 5.36 -7.87 -43.76
C GLU A 254 5.86 -9.31 -43.81
N GLU A 255 6.95 -9.63 -43.10
CA GLU A 255 7.47 -10.99 -42.97
C GLU A 255 6.51 -11.89 -42.20
N ASP A 256 6.07 -11.46 -41.01
CA ASP A 256 5.16 -12.22 -40.15
C ASP A 256 4.11 -11.30 -39.54
N GLU A 257 2.88 -11.34 -40.06
CA GLU A 257 1.79 -10.53 -39.51
C GLU A 257 1.48 -10.84 -38.03
N LYS A 258 1.75 -12.07 -37.58
CA LYS A 258 1.52 -12.54 -36.20
C LYS A 258 2.74 -12.40 -35.30
N CYS A 259 3.79 -11.73 -35.75
CA CYS A 259 4.98 -11.46 -34.95
C CYS A 259 4.65 -10.66 -33.69
N ASP A 260 5.40 -10.90 -32.62
CA ASP A 260 5.32 -10.12 -31.39
C ASP A 260 5.69 -8.65 -31.65
N ARG A 261 4.86 -7.75 -31.11
CA ARG A 261 4.93 -6.32 -31.35
C ARG A 261 5.63 -5.60 -30.22
N SER A 262 6.31 -4.53 -30.57
CA SER A 262 6.87 -3.55 -29.65
C SER A 262 5.93 -2.35 -29.57
N ILE A 263 5.42 -2.06 -28.37
CA ILE A 263 4.35 -1.08 -28.15
C ILE A 263 4.83 0.00 -27.19
N VAL A 264 4.47 1.25 -27.50
CA VAL A 264 4.63 2.39 -26.64
C VAL A 264 3.30 2.72 -25.97
N LEU A 265 3.32 2.76 -24.64
CA LEU A 265 2.21 3.19 -23.81
C LEU A 265 2.62 4.47 -23.08
N SER A 266 1.92 5.58 -23.34
CA SER A 266 2.19 6.86 -22.68
C SER A 266 1.08 7.20 -21.69
N GLY A 267 1.46 7.64 -20.49
CA GLY A 267 0.49 7.97 -19.44
C GLY A 267 1.13 8.55 -18.19
N TYR A 268 0.28 9.04 -17.27
CA TYR A 268 0.75 9.53 -15.98
C TYR A 268 1.06 8.38 -15.02
N LEU A 269 2.22 8.46 -14.36
CA LEU A 269 2.61 7.56 -13.28
C LEU A 269 1.84 7.89 -12.00
N ARG A 270 1.31 6.86 -11.33
CA ARG A 270 0.45 6.96 -10.15
C ARG A 270 0.84 5.91 -9.10
N GLY A 271 0.41 6.12 -7.87
CA GLY A 271 0.73 5.24 -6.75
C GLY A 271 2.15 5.49 -6.26
N THR A 272 2.97 4.45 -6.17
CA THR A 272 4.40 4.58 -5.86
C THR A 272 5.24 4.85 -7.10
N ASN A 273 6.53 5.06 -6.91
CA ASN A 273 7.49 5.23 -7.99
C ASN A 273 7.70 3.91 -8.75
N PHE A 274 7.90 3.99 -10.06
CA PHE A 274 8.32 2.86 -10.90
C PHE A 274 9.83 2.66 -10.75
N SER A 275 10.30 1.40 -10.72
CA SER A 275 11.75 1.13 -10.74
C SER A 275 12.37 1.63 -12.06
N ALA A 276 13.62 2.08 -12.00
CA ALA A 276 14.35 2.61 -13.16
C ALA A 276 14.56 1.54 -14.25
N GLN A 277 14.85 0.30 -13.86
CA GLN A 277 15.19 -0.78 -14.78
C GLN A 277 14.55 -2.11 -14.36
N GLY A 278 14.18 -2.95 -15.33
CA GLY A 278 13.69 -4.32 -15.08
C GLY A 278 12.33 -4.40 -14.39
N GLN A 279 11.55 -3.33 -14.39
CA GLN A 279 10.23 -3.33 -13.76
C GLN A 279 9.29 -4.35 -14.43
N ARG A 280 8.79 -5.30 -13.64
CA ARG A 280 7.72 -6.21 -14.04
C ARG A 280 6.38 -5.53 -13.93
N ILE A 281 5.57 -5.65 -14.99
CA ILE A 281 4.25 -5.04 -15.09
C ILE A 281 3.22 -6.08 -15.49
N HIS A 282 1.99 -5.88 -15.03
CA HIS A 282 0.82 -6.61 -15.50
C HIS A 282 -0.12 -5.63 -16.20
N VAL A 283 -0.50 -5.97 -17.42
CA VAL A 283 -1.55 -5.28 -18.17
C VAL A 283 -2.81 -6.15 -18.07
N PRO A 284 -3.84 -5.75 -17.28
CA PRO A 284 -5.04 -6.55 -17.09
C PRO A 284 -5.72 -6.86 -18.42
N GLY A 285 -5.86 -8.14 -18.74
CA GLY A 285 -6.47 -8.58 -20.00
C GLY A 285 -5.49 -8.89 -21.11
N LEU A 286 -4.19 -8.63 -20.90
CA LEU A 286 -3.12 -8.95 -21.86
C LEU A 286 -2.16 -9.98 -21.26
N GLY A 287 -1.50 -9.65 -20.15
CA GLY A 287 -0.50 -10.54 -19.55
C GLY A 287 0.51 -9.82 -18.65
N ASP A 288 1.52 -10.59 -18.22
CA ASP A 288 2.69 -10.09 -17.49
C ASP A 288 3.80 -9.77 -18.51
N PHE A 289 4.40 -8.59 -18.39
CA PHE A 289 5.48 -8.11 -19.26
C PHE A 289 6.61 -7.49 -18.41
N THR A 290 7.74 -7.25 -19.07
CA THR A 290 8.85 -6.47 -18.51
C THR A 290 8.95 -5.17 -19.30
N VAL A 291 9.16 -4.05 -18.61
CA VAL A 291 9.40 -2.77 -19.27
C VAL A 291 10.79 -2.79 -19.91
N ALA A 292 10.86 -2.56 -21.23
CA ALA A 292 12.12 -2.51 -21.97
C ALA A 292 12.85 -1.19 -21.76
N SER A 293 12.12 -0.08 -21.90
CA SER A 293 12.61 1.25 -21.57
C SER A 293 11.47 2.14 -21.06
N MET A 294 11.81 3.07 -20.18
CA MET A 294 10.89 4.09 -19.67
C MET A 294 11.55 5.46 -19.83
N GLU A 295 10.78 6.45 -20.25
CA GLU A 295 11.27 7.81 -20.45
C GLU A 295 10.26 8.78 -19.82
N ALA A 296 10.74 9.70 -18.98
CA ALA A 296 9.90 10.75 -18.41
C ALA A 296 9.80 11.90 -19.43
N LEU A 297 8.58 12.26 -19.79
CA LEU A 297 8.25 13.33 -20.71
C LEU A 297 7.74 14.56 -19.93
N PRO A 298 7.88 15.77 -20.50
CA PRO A 298 7.24 16.95 -19.95
C PRO A 298 5.71 16.77 -19.88
N ASP A 299 5.09 17.31 -18.83
CA ASP A 299 3.66 17.15 -18.60
C ASP A 299 2.86 17.82 -19.73
N PRO A 300 1.96 17.11 -20.44
CA PRO A 300 1.14 17.70 -21.51
C PRO A 300 0.06 18.66 -20.97
N CYS A 301 -0.27 18.56 -19.68
CA CYS A 301 -1.23 19.42 -18.98
C CYS A 301 -0.62 19.93 -17.67
N PRO A 302 0.38 20.82 -17.72
CA PRO A 302 1.02 21.36 -16.53
C PRO A 302 0.01 22.17 -15.73
N THR A 303 0.07 22.06 -14.40
CA THR A 303 -0.80 22.87 -13.54
C THR A 303 -0.26 24.30 -13.45
N PRO A 304 -1.13 25.32 -13.32
CA PRO A 304 -0.66 26.70 -13.18
C PRO A 304 0.26 26.93 -11.98
N ALA A 305 0.18 26.11 -10.93
CA ALA A 305 1.12 26.16 -9.82
C ALA A 305 2.53 25.68 -10.20
N MET A 306 2.66 24.75 -11.15
CA MET A 306 3.95 24.32 -11.70
C MET A 306 4.51 25.39 -12.65
N GLU A 307 3.68 25.93 -13.55
CA GLU A 307 4.06 27.05 -14.41
C GLU A 307 4.44 28.28 -13.58
N GLN A 308 3.74 28.54 -12.46
CA GLN A 308 4.07 29.60 -11.52
C GLN A 308 5.23 29.23 -10.58
N ALA A 309 5.59 27.96 -10.36
CA ALA A 309 6.81 27.62 -9.63
C ALA A 309 8.03 27.91 -10.51
N LEU A 310 7.96 27.53 -11.79
CA LEU A 310 8.90 27.91 -12.83
C LEU A 310 8.96 29.43 -13.01
N ALA A 311 7.80 30.11 -12.98
CA ALA A 311 7.70 31.57 -13.12
C ALA A 311 7.74 32.34 -11.78
N LYS A 312 7.87 31.71 -10.61
CA LYS A 312 7.97 32.42 -9.31
C LYS A 312 9.35 33.03 -9.10
N ALA A 313 10.33 32.61 -9.89
CA ALA A 313 11.51 33.40 -10.19
C ALA A 313 11.18 34.80 -10.74
N SER A 314 9.96 35.03 -11.28
CA SER A 314 9.52 36.28 -11.92
C SER A 314 8.52 37.12 -11.10
N GLY A 315 8.36 36.89 -9.79
CA GLY A 315 7.78 37.87 -8.85
C GLY A 315 6.26 38.18 -8.89
N LYS A 316 5.39 37.37 -9.53
CA LYS A 316 3.93 37.65 -9.57
C LYS A 316 3.13 37.08 -8.38
N THR A 317 2.24 37.90 -7.80
CA THR A 317 1.36 37.54 -6.67
C THR A 317 0.15 36.69 -7.10
N GLY A 318 -0.20 35.69 -6.27
CA GLY A 318 -1.18 34.65 -6.61
C GLY A 318 -2.64 35.12 -6.60
N ARG A 319 -3.30 35.11 -7.78
CA ARG A 319 -4.76 35.32 -7.93
C ARG A 319 -5.56 34.04 -7.64
N ARG A 320 -6.81 34.13 -7.15
CA ARG A 320 -7.67 32.96 -6.84
C ARG A 320 -8.43 32.35 -8.03
N ARG A 321 -8.65 33.11 -9.12
CA ARG A 321 -9.37 32.62 -10.31
C ARG A 321 -8.42 31.93 -11.28
N LEU A 322 -8.93 30.92 -11.99
CA LEU A 322 -8.24 30.24 -13.08
C LEU A 322 -8.53 31.01 -14.38
N ASP A 323 -7.49 31.30 -15.16
CA ASP A 323 -7.64 31.99 -16.44
C ASP A 323 -8.16 31.04 -17.53
N GLU A 324 -8.54 31.57 -18.70
CA GLU A 324 -8.98 30.75 -19.83
C GLU A 324 -7.82 30.03 -20.50
N LYS A 325 -6.65 30.66 -20.61
CA LYS A 325 -5.41 30.04 -21.12
C LYS A 325 -4.95 28.86 -20.27
N GLU A 326 -5.23 28.89 -18.97
CA GLU A 326 -4.87 27.85 -17.99
C GLU A 326 -5.79 26.61 -18.09
N LYS A 327 -6.94 26.68 -18.80
CA LYS A 327 -7.91 25.57 -18.96
C LYS A 327 -7.49 24.62 -20.08
N LYS A 328 -6.36 23.96 -19.90
CA LYS A 328 -5.82 22.99 -20.86
C LYS A 328 -6.61 21.66 -20.83
N LEU A 329 -6.70 21.04 -22.01
CA LEU A 329 -7.34 19.75 -22.27
C LEU A 329 -6.35 18.84 -23.00
N TYR A 330 -6.15 17.62 -22.50
CA TYR A 330 -5.35 16.59 -23.14
C TYR A 330 -6.18 15.31 -23.31
N ALA A 331 -6.37 14.92 -24.57
CA ALA A 331 -7.22 13.80 -24.96
C ALA A 331 -6.69 13.17 -26.27
N PRO A 332 -5.55 12.46 -26.24
CA PRO A 332 -4.88 12.00 -27.47
C PRO A 332 -5.66 10.93 -28.25
N MET A 333 -6.55 10.16 -27.60
CA MET A 333 -7.41 9.16 -28.26
C MET A 333 -8.78 9.70 -28.70
N SER A 334 -9.14 10.93 -28.30
CA SER A 334 -10.43 11.56 -28.62
C SER A 334 -10.29 12.54 -29.79
N ASP A 335 -11.42 12.96 -30.34
CA ASP A 335 -11.47 14.07 -31.28
C ASP A 335 -11.30 15.42 -30.57
N ARG A 336 -10.22 16.15 -30.88
CA ARG A 336 -10.03 17.53 -30.42
C ARG A 336 -10.28 18.49 -31.57
N SER A 337 -11.24 19.40 -31.41
CA SER A 337 -11.61 20.38 -32.44
C SER A 337 -11.94 19.76 -33.81
N GLY A 338 -12.53 18.56 -33.81
CA GLY A 338 -12.85 17.81 -35.02
C GLY A 338 -11.72 16.95 -35.58
N LEU A 339 -10.52 16.96 -34.97
CA LEU A 339 -9.40 16.12 -35.39
C LEU A 339 -9.27 14.90 -34.48
N LYS A 340 -9.44 13.71 -35.05
CA LYS A 340 -9.29 12.40 -34.39
C LYS A 340 -8.05 11.69 -34.93
N VAL A 341 -7.13 11.34 -34.04
CA VAL A 341 -5.94 10.56 -34.36
C VAL A 341 -6.20 9.10 -34.00
N ASP A 342 -6.01 8.19 -34.95
CA ASP A 342 -6.11 6.74 -34.75
C ASP A 342 -4.85 6.07 -35.31
N GLY A 343 -3.89 5.79 -34.43
CA GLY A 343 -2.55 5.36 -34.83
C GLY A 343 -1.88 6.41 -35.71
N ASP A 344 -1.59 6.05 -36.96
CA ASP A 344 -1.00 6.95 -37.96
C ASP A 344 -2.05 7.63 -38.85
N ALA A 345 -3.34 7.27 -38.73
CA ALA A 345 -4.42 7.87 -39.50
C ALA A 345 -5.03 9.07 -38.75
N ILE A 346 -5.26 10.17 -39.47
CA ILE A 346 -5.89 11.38 -38.92
C ILE A 346 -7.22 11.60 -39.65
N TYR A 347 -8.32 11.56 -38.90
CA TYR A 347 -9.66 11.87 -39.39
C TYR A 347 -10.05 13.28 -38.96
N ILE A 348 -10.53 14.10 -39.89
CA ILE A 348 -10.98 15.47 -39.62
C ILE A 348 -12.47 15.55 -39.92
N TYR A 349 -13.25 16.11 -39.00
CA TYR A 349 -14.68 16.32 -39.12
C TYR A 349 -15.00 17.82 -39.02
N SER A 350 -15.83 18.32 -39.93
CA SER A 350 -16.31 19.70 -39.94
C SER A 350 -17.84 19.72 -40.06
N ASP A 351 -18.51 20.41 -39.15
CA ASP A 351 -19.99 20.57 -39.18
C ASP A 351 -20.46 21.37 -40.40
N LYS A 352 -19.59 22.19 -40.99
CA LYS A 352 -19.87 22.96 -42.21
C LYS A 352 -19.69 22.13 -43.50
N GLY A 353 -19.24 20.87 -43.38
CA GLY A 353 -18.79 20.06 -44.51
C GLY A 353 -17.43 20.50 -45.05
N PHE A 354 -16.81 19.65 -45.88
CA PHE A 354 -15.63 20.01 -46.67
C PHE A 354 -16.10 20.31 -48.11
N THR A 355 -15.78 21.50 -48.64
CA THR A 355 -16.15 21.90 -50.01
C THR A 355 -15.15 21.43 -51.07
N PHE A 356 -14.08 20.74 -50.66
CA PHE A 356 -12.96 20.32 -51.50
C PHE A 356 -13.06 18.88 -52.05
N ASP A 357 -14.19 18.20 -51.86
CA ASP A 357 -14.37 16.83 -52.37
C ASP A 357 -14.59 16.84 -53.89
N LYS A 358 -13.75 16.08 -54.60
CA LYS A 358 -13.79 15.98 -56.08
C LYS A 358 -15.13 15.49 -56.62
N ASP A 359 -15.80 14.61 -55.89
CA ASP A 359 -17.01 13.90 -56.33
C ASP A 359 -18.34 14.58 -55.91
N ALA A 360 -18.29 15.67 -55.14
CA ALA A 360 -19.48 16.39 -54.70
C ALA A 360 -19.98 17.34 -55.81
N GLN A 361 -20.91 16.87 -56.65
CA GLN A 361 -21.40 17.57 -57.85
C GLN A 361 -22.42 18.71 -57.59
N ASP A 362 -22.86 18.92 -56.36
CA ASP A 362 -24.02 19.80 -56.02
C ASP A 362 -23.68 20.85 -54.95
N VAL A 363 -22.41 21.26 -54.86
CA VAL A 363 -21.93 22.31 -53.93
C VAL A 363 -21.65 23.58 -54.74
N GLU A 364 -22.18 24.73 -54.30
CA GLU A 364 -21.91 26.04 -54.92
C GLU A 364 -20.44 26.41 -54.69
N ARG A 365 -19.61 26.33 -55.74
CA ARG A 365 -18.16 26.55 -55.68
C ARG A 365 -17.79 27.95 -56.14
N GLY A 366 -16.91 28.62 -55.41
CA GLY A 366 -16.25 29.85 -55.87
C GLY A 366 -15.06 29.57 -56.79
N GLU A 367 -14.60 30.58 -57.54
CA GLU A 367 -13.44 30.47 -58.46
C GLU A 367 -12.17 29.96 -57.76
N GLY A 368 -11.94 30.37 -56.51
CA GLY A 368 -10.81 29.90 -55.70
C GLY A 368 -10.92 28.44 -55.25
N GLU A 369 -12.13 27.93 -55.02
CA GLU A 369 -12.35 26.52 -54.65
C GLU A 369 -12.20 25.61 -55.88
N GLU A 370 -12.66 26.07 -57.05
CA GLU A 370 -12.49 25.37 -58.31
C GLU A 370 -11.00 25.28 -58.70
N LEU A 371 -10.22 26.34 -58.47
CA LEU A 371 -8.77 26.36 -58.64
C LEU A 371 -8.07 25.32 -57.75
N ILE A 372 -8.44 25.22 -56.47
CA ILE A 372 -7.85 24.25 -55.53
C ILE A 372 -8.13 22.81 -55.98
N ILE A 373 -9.34 22.52 -56.44
CA ILE A 373 -9.71 21.19 -56.94
C ILE A 373 -8.94 20.86 -58.24
N GLY A 374 -8.76 21.85 -59.11
CA GLY A 374 -7.90 21.76 -60.29
C GLY A 374 -6.47 21.40 -59.91
N LEU A 375 -5.86 22.14 -58.98
CA LEU A 375 -4.51 21.89 -58.46
C LEU A 375 -4.38 20.51 -57.81
N GLN A 376 -5.39 20.05 -57.06
CA GLN A 376 -5.39 18.72 -56.45
C GLN A 376 -5.47 17.60 -57.51
N SER A 377 -5.95 17.89 -58.71
CA SER A 377 -6.00 16.94 -59.82
C SER A 377 -4.73 16.95 -60.68
N GLU A 378 -4.00 18.06 -60.68
CA GLU A 378 -2.80 18.25 -61.47
C GLU A 378 -1.62 17.46 -60.86
N ARG A 379 -1.03 16.57 -61.65
CA ARG A 379 0.14 15.75 -61.26
C ARG A 379 1.44 16.24 -61.89
N ARG A 380 1.40 17.37 -62.61
CA ARG A 380 2.57 17.98 -63.22
C ARG A 380 3.39 18.67 -62.12
N LEU A 381 4.71 18.56 -62.20
CA LEU A 381 5.58 19.25 -61.25
C LEU A 381 5.56 20.75 -61.57
N LEU A 382 5.30 21.58 -60.56
CA LEU A 382 5.33 23.03 -60.72
C LEU A 382 6.74 23.46 -61.16
N GLY A 383 6.85 24.10 -62.33
CA GLY A 383 8.14 24.47 -62.93
C GLY A 383 8.77 23.41 -63.83
N GLN A 384 8.08 22.31 -64.17
CA GLN A 384 8.50 21.42 -65.24
C GLN A 384 8.41 22.17 -66.59
N THR A 385 9.55 22.57 -67.14
CA THR A 385 9.63 23.17 -68.47
C THR A 385 9.43 22.09 -69.53
N GLU A 386 8.23 22.03 -70.13
CA GLU A 386 7.99 21.24 -71.35
C GLU A 386 8.64 21.90 -72.58
N ASP A 387 8.85 23.23 -72.52
CA ASP A 387 9.47 24.05 -73.56
C ASP A 387 10.66 24.84 -72.99
N GLY A 388 11.79 24.80 -73.69
CA GLY A 388 13.00 25.55 -73.36
C GLY A 388 12.87 27.05 -73.61
N VAL A 389 13.76 27.81 -72.97
CA VAL A 389 13.80 29.27 -73.09
C VAL A 389 14.35 29.64 -74.46
N GLN A 390 13.65 30.53 -75.16
CA GLN A 390 14.07 31.01 -76.48
C GLN A 390 14.88 32.31 -76.33
N LEU A 391 16.16 32.27 -76.72
CA LEU A 391 17.07 33.41 -76.55
C LEU A 391 16.81 34.56 -77.55
N PHE A 392 16.29 34.26 -78.74
CA PHE A 392 15.93 35.25 -79.77
C PHE A 392 14.65 34.85 -80.51
N LYS A 393 13.88 35.84 -80.99
CA LYS A 393 12.62 35.60 -81.72
C LYS A 393 12.89 34.81 -83.01
N GLY A 394 12.64 33.49 -82.99
CA GLY A 394 12.91 32.56 -84.10
C GLY A 394 14.10 31.60 -83.89
N GLY A 395 14.81 31.67 -82.76
CA GLY A 395 15.91 30.75 -82.42
C GLY A 395 15.44 29.40 -81.85
N GLU A 396 16.33 28.41 -81.80
CA GLU A 396 16.07 27.09 -81.20
C GLU A 396 15.87 27.21 -79.67
N LYS A 397 14.93 26.45 -79.10
CA LYS A 397 14.63 26.46 -77.66
C LYS A 397 15.70 25.65 -76.91
N VAL A 398 16.35 26.23 -75.91
CA VAL A 398 17.39 25.55 -75.13
C VAL A 398 16.73 24.73 -74.02
N ASN A 399 16.78 23.40 -74.14
CA ASN A 399 16.12 22.47 -73.20
C ASN A 399 17.06 21.89 -72.13
N ARG A 400 18.40 21.88 -72.34
CA ARG A 400 19.41 21.42 -71.37
C ARG A 400 20.75 22.15 -71.59
N VAL A 401 21.37 22.63 -70.52
CA VAL A 401 22.78 23.05 -70.52
C VAL A 401 23.63 21.78 -70.36
N ALA A 402 24.63 21.57 -71.21
CA ALA A 402 25.53 20.42 -71.10
C ALA A 402 26.50 20.64 -69.93
N GLU A 403 26.51 19.72 -68.96
CA GLU A 403 27.50 19.70 -67.88
C GLU A 403 28.88 19.32 -68.46
N GLU A 404 29.77 20.30 -68.61
CA GLU A 404 31.20 20.05 -68.80
C GLU A 404 31.94 20.22 -67.47
N ALA A 405 32.52 19.10 -67.02
CA ALA A 405 33.73 18.96 -66.21
C ALA A 405 33.95 19.96 -65.05
N ASP A 406 33.58 19.52 -63.84
CA ASP A 406 34.10 20.03 -62.58
C ASP A 406 35.63 19.75 -62.47
N THR A 407 36.44 20.64 -63.06
CA THR A 407 37.87 20.71 -62.76
C THR A 407 38.08 21.50 -61.47
N GLY A 408 37.99 20.80 -60.34
CA GLY A 408 38.39 21.32 -59.04
C GLY A 408 39.86 21.81 -59.05
N ARG A 409 40.06 23.10 -58.79
CA ARG A 409 41.38 23.66 -58.44
C ARG A 409 41.51 23.74 -56.92
N LYS A 410 42.38 22.87 -56.41
CA LYS A 410 42.92 22.81 -55.05
C LYS A 410 43.88 23.98 -54.79
N SER A 411 43.39 25.09 -54.23
CA SER A 411 44.16 25.99 -53.35
C SER A 411 43.32 27.19 -52.93
N GLN A 412 43.05 27.33 -51.63
CA GLN A 412 42.45 28.52 -51.02
C GLN A 412 43.49 29.66 -51.01
N ARG A 413 43.12 30.85 -51.50
CA ARG A 413 43.95 32.07 -51.35
C ARG A 413 43.80 32.62 -49.93
N GLN A 414 44.93 32.96 -49.30
CA GLN A 414 44.96 33.78 -48.09
C GLN A 414 44.50 35.22 -48.41
N ALA A 415 43.59 35.77 -47.61
CA ALA A 415 43.27 37.19 -47.62
C ALA A 415 44.31 37.96 -46.79
N ARG A 416 45.08 38.83 -47.46
CA ARG A 416 45.91 39.86 -46.82
C ARG A 416 45.00 41.05 -46.52
N PHE A 417 44.84 41.41 -45.25
CA PHE A 417 44.44 42.76 -44.88
C PHE A 417 45.65 43.68 -45.03
N ALA A 418 45.52 44.70 -45.87
CA ALA A 418 46.43 45.81 -45.98
C ALA A 418 45.65 47.08 -45.60
N GLU A 419 46.23 47.82 -44.67
CA GLU A 419 45.84 49.18 -44.30
C GLU A 419 45.84 50.13 -45.51
N ARG A 420 45.03 51.18 -45.35
CA ARG A 420 45.42 52.60 -45.40
C ARG A 420 44.71 53.46 -46.46
N ASN A 421 43.98 54.40 -45.89
CA ASN A 421 43.83 55.82 -46.21
C ASN A 421 43.13 56.27 -47.50
N ASP A 422 42.01 56.92 -47.20
CA ASP A 422 41.75 58.33 -47.41
C ASP A 422 41.19 58.78 -48.74
N SER A 423 40.22 59.65 -48.53
CA SER A 423 39.89 60.86 -49.28
C SER A 423 39.08 60.63 -50.55
N ASP A 424 37.99 61.33 -50.78
CA ASP A 424 37.26 62.31 -49.98
C ASP A 424 36.00 62.66 -50.77
N GLU A 425 35.11 63.38 -50.09
CA GLU A 425 34.14 64.33 -50.64
C GLU A 425 32.82 63.74 -51.16
N GLU A 426 31.74 63.84 -50.37
CA GLU A 426 30.86 65.04 -50.17
C GLU A 426 29.85 65.13 -51.33
N GLU A 427 28.53 65.23 -51.18
CA GLU A 427 27.58 66.02 -50.35
C GLU A 427 26.21 65.28 -50.49
N GLU A 428 25.32 65.05 -49.52
CA GLU A 428 24.60 65.87 -48.53
C GLU A 428 23.06 65.81 -48.76
N PHE A 429 22.36 65.60 -47.63
CA PHE A 429 21.01 66.02 -47.24
C PHE A 429 19.72 65.16 -47.37
N GLU A 430 19.14 65.00 -46.16
CA GLU A 430 17.73 65.00 -45.69
C GLU A 430 16.83 63.79 -46.07
N ASP A 431 16.47 62.89 -45.13
CA ASP A 431 15.57 63.02 -43.95
C ASP A 431 14.17 63.53 -44.36
N GLU A 432 13.03 62.87 -44.17
CA GLU A 432 12.40 62.21 -43.02
C GLU A 432 11.45 61.10 -43.58
N GLY A 433 10.94 60.07 -42.91
CA GLY A 433 10.86 59.70 -41.52
C GLY A 433 9.76 58.64 -41.35
N PHE A 434 9.82 57.93 -40.23
CA PHE A 434 8.71 57.30 -39.49
C PHE A 434 8.33 55.82 -39.71
N VAL A 435 8.81 55.03 -38.72
CA VAL A 435 8.07 54.06 -37.86
C VAL A 435 8.10 52.57 -38.22
N ASP A 436 9.04 51.91 -37.54
CA ASP A 436 8.83 51.01 -36.39
C ASP A 436 8.74 49.52 -36.67
N GLY A 437 9.65 48.76 -36.04
CA GLY A 437 9.59 47.31 -35.91
C GLY A 437 10.90 46.55 -36.08
N GLU A 438 11.87 46.83 -35.21
CA GLU A 438 12.99 45.98 -34.75
C GLU A 438 12.67 44.46 -34.73
N GLU A 439 13.55 43.61 -35.28
CA GLU A 439 14.63 42.84 -34.59
C GLU A 439 14.07 41.71 -33.69
N ASP A 440 14.56 40.47 -33.64
CA ASP A 440 15.92 39.98 -33.85
C ASP A 440 15.95 38.42 -33.88
N LEU A 441 16.97 37.87 -34.57
CA LEU A 441 17.99 36.86 -34.15
C LEU A 441 17.57 35.70 -33.21
N ASN A 442 18.15 34.50 -33.19
CA ASN A 442 19.25 33.80 -33.87
C ASN A 442 19.18 32.34 -33.38
N SER A 443 19.75 31.40 -34.13
CA SER A 443 20.34 30.19 -33.52
C SER A 443 21.57 29.81 -34.34
N ASP A 444 22.75 30.02 -33.77
CA ASP A 444 24.02 29.56 -34.33
C ASP A 444 24.71 28.62 -33.35
N VAL A 445 25.38 27.64 -33.96
CA VAL A 445 25.78 26.35 -33.41
C VAL A 445 27.26 26.36 -33.01
N GLU A 446 27.57 25.59 -31.96
CA GLU A 446 28.90 25.28 -31.45
C GLU A 446 29.87 24.74 -32.52
N THR A 447 31.16 25.04 -32.40
CA THR A 447 32.24 24.01 -32.27
C THR A 447 33.62 24.64 -32.05
N GLU A 448 34.50 23.81 -31.48
CA GLU A 448 35.64 24.08 -30.61
C GLU A 448 36.94 24.57 -31.30
N PHE A 449 37.78 25.27 -30.52
CA PHE A 449 39.15 25.69 -30.86
C PHE A 449 40.16 25.10 -29.86
N LYS A 450 41.36 24.72 -30.35
CA LYS A 450 42.58 24.47 -29.55
C LYS A 450 43.72 25.35 -30.09
N GLU A 451 44.41 26.04 -29.18
CA GLU A 451 45.59 26.89 -29.43
C GLU A 451 46.83 26.35 -28.72
N GLU A 452 47.95 26.28 -29.44
CA GLU A 452 49.29 26.49 -28.88
C GLU A 452 50.22 27.08 -29.96
N LYS A 453 50.69 28.31 -29.77
CA LYS A 453 52.13 28.67 -29.82
C LYS A 453 52.37 30.15 -29.51
N LEU A 454 53.09 30.35 -28.41
CA LEU A 454 53.69 31.58 -27.91
C LEU A 454 54.53 32.38 -28.93
N GLY A 455 54.58 33.71 -28.73
CA GLY A 455 55.84 34.34 -28.33
C GLY A 455 56.23 35.70 -28.93
N LYS A 456 56.18 36.73 -28.06
CA LYS A 456 57.07 37.92 -27.94
C LYS A 456 57.01 39.02 -29.01
N MET A 457 56.77 40.27 -28.56
CA MET A 457 57.76 41.38 -28.57
C MET A 457 57.20 42.69 -27.95
N PHE A 458 57.94 43.22 -26.95
CA PHE A 458 58.20 44.63 -26.56
C PHE A 458 57.04 45.67 -26.54
N ARG A 459 56.64 46.19 -25.37
CA ARG A 459 57.18 47.38 -24.61
C ARG A 459 56.86 48.77 -25.22
N LYS A 460 56.30 49.64 -24.35
CA LYS A 460 56.01 51.11 -24.40
C LYS A 460 54.50 51.40 -24.31
N ASP A 461 53.98 52.42 -23.64
CA ASP A 461 54.55 53.57 -22.91
C ASP A 461 53.49 54.06 -21.89
N THR A 462 54.00 54.82 -20.92
CA THR A 462 53.41 55.61 -19.82
C THR A 462 52.42 56.72 -20.20
N ASP A 463 51.61 57.10 -19.19
CA ASP A 463 51.05 58.43 -18.84
C ASP A 463 49.90 59.07 -19.64
N LYS A 464 48.73 59.27 -18.99
CA LYS A 464 48.18 60.57 -18.50
C LYS A 464 46.64 60.62 -18.35
N ASN A 465 46.21 61.18 -17.20
CA ASN A 465 45.00 61.98 -16.87
C ASN A 465 43.61 61.35 -17.14
N GLY A 466 42.71 61.21 -16.17
CA GLY A 466 41.98 62.29 -15.46
C GLY A 466 40.82 62.77 -16.36
N GLU A 467 39.53 62.78 -16.01
CA GLU A 467 38.80 62.97 -14.75
C GLU A 467 37.38 62.38 -14.88
N GLU A 468 36.84 61.97 -13.72
CA GLU A 468 35.47 62.19 -13.20
C GLU A 468 34.27 62.11 -14.17
N ASP A 469 33.29 61.26 -13.87
CA ASP A 469 32.30 61.69 -12.87
C ASP A 469 31.47 60.52 -12.33
N ASP A 470 31.23 60.63 -11.03
CA ASP A 470 30.52 59.74 -10.12
C ASP A 470 29.01 59.69 -10.37
N VAL A 471 28.40 58.52 -10.12
CA VAL A 471 27.46 58.30 -9.00
C VAL A 471 27.18 56.78 -8.93
N ALA A 472 27.75 56.07 -7.96
CA ALA A 472 27.29 55.93 -6.59
C ALA A 472 25.92 55.22 -6.47
N PHE A 473 25.98 53.89 -6.42
CA PHE A 473 25.00 53.11 -5.67
C PHE A 473 25.25 53.39 -4.19
N ALA A 474 24.38 54.21 -3.61
CA ALA A 474 24.14 54.19 -2.18
C ALA A 474 23.53 52.83 -1.81
N ASP A 475 24.28 52.02 -1.07
CA ASP A 475 24.03 51.78 0.37
C ASP A 475 22.70 52.37 0.87
N SER A 476 21.88 51.73 1.68
CA SER A 476 22.05 50.63 2.60
C SER A 476 20.69 50.55 3.33
N ASP A 477 20.60 49.60 4.24
CA ASP A 477 19.91 49.77 5.52
C ASP A 477 18.56 49.03 5.68
N SER A 478 18.64 47.89 6.36
CA SER A 478 17.82 47.66 7.55
C SER A 478 18.37 46.45 8.30
N ASP A 479 19.32 46.82 9.14
CA ASP A 479 19.72 46.21 10.39
C ASP A 479 18.54 45.81 11.31
N LEU A 480 18.88 45.01 12.33
CA LEU A 480 18.16 44.75 13.59
C LEU A 480 16.98 43.76 13.54
N GLY A 481 16.88 42.77 14.42
CA GLY A 481 17.60 42.61 15.68
C GLY A 481 16.69 41.88 16.67
N SER A 482 17.29 40.90 17.31
CA SER A 482 16.90 40.29 18.57
C SER A 482 16.15 41.23 19.53
N ILE A 483 15.02 40.71 19.98
CA ILE A 483 14.31 40.91 21.26
C ILE A 483 14.71 42.13 22.14
N SER A 484 13.76 43.06 22.22
CA SER A 484 13.51 43.94 23.36
C SER A 484 13.06 43.12 24.60
N GLY A 485 13.41 43.48 25.84
CA GLY A 485 14.09 44.71 26.22
C GLY A 485 14.24 44.94 27.73
N ASP A 486 14.48 46.23 28.01
CA ASP A 486 14.56 46.98 29.27
C ASP A 486 15.81 46.69 30.12
N GLU A 487 16.59 47.65 30.66
CA GLU A 487 16.46 49.12 30.82
C GLU A 487 17.85 49.78 31.10
N ASP A 488 17.99 51.08 30.81
CA ASP A 488 18.90 52.13 31.38
C ASP A 488 20.45 52.17 31.13
N ALA A 489 20.81 53.02 30.16
CA ALA A 489 21.59 54.29 30.24
C ALA A 489 22.86 54.46 31.11
N GLU A 490 23.95 54.88 30.47
CA GLU A 490 24.78 56.12 30.69
C GLU A 490 26.08 55.94 29.86
N GLU A 491 26.22 56.56 28.67
CA GLU A 491 26.75 57.91 28.36
C GLU A 491 28.29 58.07 28.45
N SER A 492 28.84 58.74 27.43
CA SER A 492 30.10 59.50 27.34
C SER A 492 31.37 58.86 26.72
N ASP A 493 31.58 59.20 25.43
CA ASP A 493 32.60 60.16 24.96
C ASP A 493 34.11 59.91 25.23
N LEU A 494 34.88 59.68 24.16
CA LEU A 494 35.90 60.60 23.58
C LEU A 494 37.11 59.90 22.91
N ASP A 495 37.30 60.27 21.64
CA ASP A 495 38.53 60.64 20.91
C ASP A 495 39.89 59.97 21.21
N GLY A 496 40.60 59.61 20.12
CA GLY A 496 42.06 59.76 20.09
C GLY A 496 42.86 58.84 19.18
N GLU A 497 43.17 59.35 17.97
CA GLU A 497 44.48 59.32 17.30
C GLU A 497 45.08 58.03 16.67
N ASP A 498 45.40 58.21 15.38
CA ASP A 498 46.58 57.79 14.60
C ASP A 498 46.95 56.31 14.37
N PHE A 499 46.60 55.89 13.14
CA PHE A 499 47.45 55.22 12.13
C PHE A 499 48.69 54.44 12.60
N ASP A 500 48.68 53.14 12.33
CA ASP A 500 49.81 52.45 11.73
C ASP A 500 49.32 51.51 10.61
N ASP A 501 50.10 51.54 9.53
CA ASP A 501 49.89 51.11 8.16
C ASP A 501 50.35 49.66 7.99
N ASP A 502 49.47 48.71 7.63
CA ASP A 502 49.85 47.36 7.12
C ASP A 502 48.67 46.53 6.55
N GLU A 503 47.67 47.17 5.92
CA GLU A 503 46.51 46.48 5.32
C GLU A 503 46.60 46.31 3.78
N GLU A 504 47.81 46.25 3.21
CA GLU A 504 48.03 45.89 1.79
C GLU A 504 48.55 44.44 1.58
N GLY A 505 48.73 43.66 2.65
CA GLY A 505 49.31 42.30 2.57
C GLY A 505 48.34 41.13 2.29
N ALA A 506 47.02 41.32 2.45
CA ALA A 506 46.05 40.21 2.41
C ALA A 506 45.41 39.97 1.02
N ALA A 507 45.36 40.98 0.14
CA ALA A 507 44.71 40.88 -1.17
C ALA A 507 45.55 40.16 -2.25
N ILE A 508 46.86 39.94 -2.01
CA ILE A 508 47.79 39.34 -2.97
C ILE A 508 47.83 37.80 -2.87
N ARG A 509 47.52 37.21 -1.72
CA ARG A 509 47.72 35.78 -1.45
C ARG A 509 46.72 34.82 -2.10
N TRP A 510 45.51 35.28 -2.48
CA TRP A 510 44.54 34.39 -3.14
C TRP A 510 44.87 34.11 -4.62
N LYS A 511 45.64 35.02 -5.25
CA LYS A 511 46.12 34.89 -6.64
C LYS A 511 47.43 34.09 -6.74
N GLU A 512 48.28 34.11 -5.72
CA GLU A 512 49.61 33.50 -5.74
C GLU A 512 49.59 31.98 -5.97
N ASN A 513 48.49 31.30 -5.62
CA ASN A 513 48.32 29.87 -5.89
C ASN A 513 47.15 29.56 -6.81
N MET A 514 46.67 30.50 -7.63
CA MET A 514 45.52 30.24 -8.50
C MET A 514 45.87 29.27 -9.65
N LYS A 515 47.10 29.35 -10.17
CA LYS A 515 47.60 28.44 -11.22
C LYS A 515 47.95 27.05 -10.69
N GLU A 516 48.42 26.98 -9.43
CA GLU A 516 48.67 25.73 -8.70
C GLU A 516 47.37 25.08 -8.22
N ARG A 517 46.43 25.85 -7.66
CA ARG A 517 45.07 25.38 -7.35
C ARG A 517 44.29 24.99 -8.60
N ALA A 518 44.43 25.72 -9.71
CA ALA A 518 43.84 25.33 -10.99
C ALA A 518 44.49 24.05 -11.54
N LYS A 519 45.81 23.86 -11.40
CA LYS A 519 46.47 22.58 -11.71
C LYS A 519 46.07 21.44 -10.77
N MET A 520 45.88 21.68 -9.47
CA MET A 520 45.36 20.69 -8.53
C MET A 520 43.87 20.39 -8.75
N MET A 521 43.09 21.34 -9.29
CA MET A 521 41.68 21.17 -9.63
C MET A 521 41.48 20.53 -11.02
N HIS A 522 42.44 20.66 -11.93
CA HIS A 522 42.40 20.08 -13.29
C HIS A 522 43.31 18.85 -13.50
N GLY A 523 44.21 18.53 -12.55
CA GLY A 523 45.31 17.58 -12.76
C GLY A 523 45.12 16.16 -12.21
N GLY A 524 43.98 15.86 -11.58
CA GLY A 524 43.67 14.52 -11.09
C GLY A 524 42.24 14.45 -10.58
N ARG A 525 41.57 13.31 -10.75
CA ARG A 525 40.28 13.09 -10.09
C ARG A 525 40.50 13.18 -8.58
N LYS A 526 39.64 13.91 -7.86
CA LYS A 526 39.75 14.00 -6.41
C LYS A 526 39.49 12.62 -5.80
N PRO A 527 40.43 12.06 -5.03
CA PRO A 527 40.21 10.77 -4.39
C PRO A 527 39.08 10.90 -3.36
N TYR A 528 38.38 9.79 -3.10
CA TYR A 528 37.32 9.69 -2.11
C TYR A 528 36.03 10.48 -2.38
N GLN A 529 35.76 10.88 -3.62
CA GLN A 529 34.50 11.56 -3.95
C GLN A 529 33.30 10.58 -3.92
N PRO A 530 32.23 10.82 -3.12
CA PRO A 530 31.10 9.91 -3.03
C PRO A 530 30.31 9.75 -4.34
N ALA A 531 30.20 10.82 -5.12
CA ALA A 531 29.49 10.81 -6.41
C ALA A 531 30.19 9.91 -7.44
N ASP A 532 31.52 9.90 -7.45
CA ASP A 532 32.33 9.06 -8.33
C ASP A 532 32.28 7.60 -7.90
N LEU A 533 32.34 7.32 -6.60
CA LEU A 533 32.13 5.96 -6.07
C LEU A 533 30.77 5.40 -6.48
N ALA A 534 29.71 6.19 -6.30
CA ALA A 534 28.36 5.78 -6.68
C ALA A 534 28.25 5.48 -8.17
N ARG A 535 28.99 6.18 -9.04
CA ARG A 535 29.03 5.90 -10.47
C ARG A 535 29.79 4.60 -10.79
N MET A 536 30.93 4.38 -10.15
CA MET A 536 31.79 3.23 -10.42
C MET A 536 31.24 1.90 -9.87
N ILE A 537 30.55 1.92 -8.72
CA ILE A 537 29.96 0.70 -8.12
C ILE A 537 28.99 -0.02 -9.06
N TYR A 538 28.23 0.73 -9.87
CA TYR A 538 27.24 0.17 -10.80
C TYR A 538 27.77 -0.05 -12.22
N ASP A 539 29.07 0.20 -12.46
CA ASP A 539 29.70 -0.04 -13.75
C ASP A 539 30.20 -1.48 -13.83
N ILE A 540 29.46 -2.33 -14.56
CA ILE A 540 29.76 -3.76 -14.72
C ILE A 540 31.07 -3.98 -15.51
N SER A 541 31.59 -2.95 -16.19
CA SER A 541 32.85 -3.05 -16.94
C SER A 541 34.10 -3.02 -16.06
N ILE A 542 34.00 -2.56 -14.80
CA ILE A 542 35.14 -2.38 -13.89
C ILE A 542 35.00 -3.40 -12.74
N PRO A 543 36.03 -4.22 -12.45
CA PRO A 543 36.00 -5.08 -11.27
C PRO A 543 36.08 -4.23 -9.99
N ILE A 544 35.48 -4.72 -8.89
CA ILE A 544 35.33 -3.97 -7.63
C ILE A 544 36.68 -3.50 -7.08
N ASN A 545 37.73 -4.30 -7.23
CA ASN A 545 39.08 -3.96 -6.76
C ASN A 545 39.65 -2.76 -7.52
N ASP A 546 39.46 -2.70 -8.83
CA ASP A 546 39.85 -1.54 -9.63
C ASP A 546 38.97 -0.33 -9.35
N VAL A 547 37.69 -0.51 -9.02
CA VAL A 547 36.83 0.59 -8.56
C VAL A 547 37.40 1.22 -7.29
N LEU A 548 37.86 0.39 -6.34
CA LEU A 548 38.44 0.89 -5.09
C LEU A 548 39.78 1.62 -5.33
N ARG A 549 40.66 1.05 -6.18
CA ARG A 549 41.94 1.67 -6.57
C ARG A 549 41.71 3.01 -7.28
N LYS A 550 40.81 3.03 -8.26
CA LYS A 550 40.39 4.24 -8.99
C LYS A 550 39.76 5.30 -8.09
N TRP A 551 38.99 4.88 -7.10
CA TRP A 551 38.37 5.78 -6.14
C TRP A 551 39.37 6.37 -5.13
N LYS A 552 40.37 5.58 -4.73
CA LYS A 552 41.50 6.03 -3.91
C LYS A 552 42.47 6.93 -4.68
N GLY A 553 42.43 6.92 -6.01
CA GLY A 553 43.34 7.68 -6.87
C GLY A 553 44.67 6.95 -7.15
N GLU A 554 44.71 5.63 -6.96
CA GLU A 554 45.87 4.75 -7.22
C GLU A 554 45.92 4.27 -8.69
N ASP A 555 45.47 5.10 -9.64
CA ASP A 555 45.69 4.87 -11.08
C ASP A 555 47.14 5.30 -11.41
N ASP A 556 48.09 4.40 -11.18
CA ASP A 556 49.44 4.53 -11.75
C ASP A 556 49.33 4.36 -13.26
N SER A 557 49.36 5.49 -13.97
CA SER A 557 49.65 5.61 -15.40
C SER A 557 51.11 5.26 -15.73
N ALA A 558 51.63 4.21 -15.10
CA ALA A 558 53.00 3.72 -15.25
C ALA A 558 53.07 2.31 -15.86
N ASP A 559 51.98 1.54 -15.85
CA ASP A 559 52.01 0.13 -16.31
C ASP A 559 51.56 -0.08 -17.78
N GLU A 560 50.99 0.93 -18.47
CA GLU A 560 50.60 0.80 -19.90
C GLU A 560 51.60 1.45 -20.88
N GLU A 561 52.52 2.32 -20.44
CA GLU A 561 53.55 2.92 -21.32
C GLU A 561 54.87 2.11 -21.35
N GLU A 562 55.10 1.18 -20.42
CA GLU A 562 56.33 0.36 -20.40
C GLU A 562 56.27 -0.92 -21.28
N GLU A 563 55.10 -1.30 -21.81
CA GLU A 563 54.97 -2.51 -22.65
C GLU A 563 55.24 -2.28 -24.15
N GLU A 564 55.31 -1.03 -24.65
CA GLU A 564 55.57 -0.75 -26.08
C GLU A 564 57.03 -0.35 -26.41
N GLU A 565 57.91 -0.08 -25.43
CA GLU A 565 59.27 0.42 -25.69
C GLU A 565 60.44 -0.54 -25.38
N ASN A 566 60.20 -1.85 -25.19
CA ASN A 566 61.31 -2.81 -24.92
C ASN A 566 61.25 -4.10 -25.74
N ILE A 567 61.22 -3.96 -27.07
CA ILE A 567 61.53 -5.05 -28.02
C ILE A 567 62.84 -4.70 -28.73
N GLU A 568 63.95 -4.61 -28.01
CA GLU A 568 65.31 -4.63 -28.59
C GLU A 568 66.36 -4.61 -27.46
N ASP A 569 66.49 -5.70 -26.70
CA ASP A 569 67.83 -6.24 -26.41
C ASP A 569 67.79 -7.56 -25.62
N SER A 570 68.56 -8.50 -26.17
CA SER A 570 69.19 -9.67 -25.54
C SER A 570 68.32 -10.85 -25.12
N ASP A 571 68.38 -11.86 -26.00
CA ASP A 571 68.37 -13.29 -25.67
C ASP A 571 69.27 -13.65 -24.48
N ASP A 572 68.93 -14.79 -23.86
CA ASP A 572 69.63 -15.55 -22.81
C ASP A 572 69.34 -15.18 -21.34
N ASP A 573 68.13 -15.54 -20.84
CA ASP A 573 67.92 -16.28 -19.57
C ASP A 573 66.44 -16.59 -19.25
N ALA A 574 65.73 -17.17 -20.23
CA ALA A 574 64.34 -17.61 -20.11
C ALA A 574 64.15 -18.94 -19.35
N PHE A 575 64.65 -19.08 -18.11
CA PHE A 575 64.41 -20.34 -17.36
C PHE A 575 64.21 -20.25 -15.83
N PHE A 576 64.37 -19.11 -15.15
CA PHE A 576 64.16 -19.02 -13.69
C PHE A 576 63.58 -17.69 -13.18
N LYS A 577 62.44 -17.24 -13.71
CA LYS A 577 61.53 -16.38 -12.94
C LYS A 577 60.34 -17.19 -12.49
N LYS A 578 60.34 -17.53 -11.20
CA LYS A 578 59.18 -18.03 -10.47
C LYS A 578 58.10 -16.95 -10.63
N VAL A 579 57.06 -17.26 -11.41
CA VAL A 579 55.79 -16.54 -11.41
C VAL A 579 55.47 -16.29 -9.94
N LYS A 580 55.50 -15.03 -9.50
CA LYS A 580 54.89 -14.69 -8.21
C LYS A 580 53.46 -15.15 -8.39
N THR A 581 53.14 -16.22 -7.68
CA THR A 581 51.80 -16.77 -7.56
C THR A 581 50.86 -15.58 -7.55
N GLU A 582 49.93 -15.51 -8.51
CA GLU A 582 48.73 -14.71 -8.38
C GLU A 582 48.27 -14.91 -6.93
N LYS A 583 48.41 -13.88 -6.10
CA LYS A 583 48.09 -14.00 -4.70
C LYS A 583 46.62 -14.44 -4.63
N GLU A 584 46.30 -15.25 -3.64
CA GLU A 584 44.94 -15.65 -3.26
C GLU A 584 44.05 -14.44 -2.83
N ASP A 585 44.37 -13.22 -3.28
CA ASP A 585 43.68 -11.97 -2.95
C ASP A 585 42.35 -11.86 -3.72
N ASP A 586 42.26 -12.35 -4.96
CA ASP A 586 40.99 -12.33 -5.73
C ASP A 586 39.87 -13.21 -5.12
N PHE A 587 40.21 -14.16 -4.24
CA PHE A 587 39.26 -14.97 -3.48
C PHE A 587 39.11 -14.55 -2.01
N ALA A 588 39.93 -13.62 -1.53
CA ALA A 588 39.87 -13.11 -0.16
C ALA A 588 38.72 -12.10 0.02
N ASP A 589 38.40 -11.35 -1.04
CA ASP A 589 37.43 -10.25 -1.01
C ASP A 589 35.95 -10.67 -0.98
N ASP A 590 35.65 -11.94 -1.25
CA ASP A 590 34.27 -12.48 -1.22
C ASP A 590 33.87 -13.04 0.17
N ARG A 591 34.64 -12.71 1.22
CA ARG A 591 34.40 -13.16 2.61
C ARG A 591 33.63 -12.12 3.42
N SER A 592 32.61 -12.55 4.15
CA SER A 592 31.82 -11.68 5.05
C SER A 592 32.58 -11.17 6.28
N VAL A 593 33.77 -11.70 6.55
CA VAL A 593 34.65 -11.26 7.66
C VAL A 593 35.99 -10.87 7.04
N PRO A 594 36.37 -9.58 7.09
CA PRO A 594 37.68 -9.15 6.63
C PRO A 594 38.77 -9.76 7.52
N LEU A 595 39.85 -10.23 6.91
CA LEU A 595 41.08 -10.59 7.61
C LEU A 595 41.89 -9.31 7.81
N PHE A 596 41.97 -8.84 9.04
CA PHE A 596 42.81 -7.70 9.39
C PHE A 596 44.24 -8.16 9.65
N ASP A 597 45.21 -7.40 9.16
CA ASP A 597 46.59 -7.55 9.58
C ASP A 597 46.78 -6.89 10.95
N TYR A 598 46.94 -7.73 11.98
CA TYR A 598 47.08 -7.26 13.36
C TYR A 598 48.44 -6.61 13.60
N GLU A 599 49.46 -6.93 12.82
CA GLU A 599 50.81 -6.37 12.99
C GLU A 599 50.84 -4.91 12.51
N GLU A 600 50.24 -4.62 11.35
CA GLU A 600 50.10 -3.25 10.84
C GLU A 600 49.19 -2.39 11.72
N LEU A 601 48.05 -2.92 12.14
CA LEU A 601 47.15 -2.22 13.07
C LEU A 601 47.84 -1.94 14.41
N ALA A 602 48.60 -2.89 14.95
CA ALA A 602 49.35 -2.67 16.19
C ALA A 602 50.39 -1.56 16.01
N SER A 603 51.06 -1.48 14.86
CA SER A 603 51.99 -0.38 14.57
C SER A 603 51.29 0.98 14.48
N TYR A 604 50.18 1.07 13.74
CA TYR A 604 49.43 2.32 13.54
C TYR A 604 48.82 2.86 14.84
N TRP A 605 48.33 1.98 15.71
CA TRP A 605 47.70 2.36 16.99
C TRP A 605 48.68 2.43 18.16
N ASN A 606 49.97 2.10 17.96
CA ASN A 606 51.00 2.36 18.97
C ASN A 606 51.45 3.83 18.95
N ASP A 607 51.20 4.56 17.87
CA ASP A 607 51.48 6.00 17.79
C ASP A 607 50.50 6.78 18.67
N GLU A 608 51.04 7.49 19.68
CA GLU A 608 50.23 8.22 20.67
C GLU A 608 49.36 9.30 20.02
N ASP A 609 49.85 9.99 18.99
CA ASP A 609 49.09 11.01 18.23
C ASP A 609 47.81 10.43 17.58
N ASN A 610 47.90 9.21 17.03
CA ASN A 610 46.75 8.52 16.43
C ASN A 610 45.75 8.08 17.49
N VAL A 611 46.25 7.63 18.65
CA VAL A 611 45.42 7.28 19.80
C VAL A 611 44.74 8.52 20.37
N GLU A 612 45.40 9.68 20.39
CA GLU A 612 44.81 10.95 20.80
C GLU A 612 43.75 11.46 19.82
N ALA A 613 44.01 11.37 18.51
CA ALA A 613 43.01 11.66 17.48
C ALA A 613 41.78 10.72 17.59
N LEU A 614 42.00 9.47 17.97
CA LEU A 614 40.93 8.52 18.27
C LEU A 614 40.20 8.89 19.58
N ARG A 615 40.94 9.30 20.61
CA ARG A 615 40.42 9.69 21.93
C ARG A 615 39.45 10.87 21.84
N GLN A 616 39.68 11.81 20.91
CA GLN A 616 38.73 12.89 20.60
C GLN A 616 37.33 12.39 20.19
N LYS A 617 37.21 11.17 19.65
CA LYS A 617 35.91 10.55 19.29
C LYS A 617 35.24 9.82 20.45
N PHE A 618 35.95 9.54 21.53
CA PHE A 618 35.46 8.83 22.72
C PHE A 618 35.18 9.76 23.90
N THR A 619 35.96 10.83 24.04
CA THR A 619 35.82 11.82 25.11
C THR A 619 35.76 13.21 24.48
N THR A 620 34.64 13.92 24.60
CA THR A 620 34.48 15.31 24.17
C THR A 620 35.22 16.31 25.07
N SER A 621 36.28 15.87 25.76
CA SER A 621 37.00 16.62 26.79
C SER A 621 37.82 17.80 26.28
N ASN A 622 37.97 17.99 24.96
CA ASN A 622 38.81 19.06 24.41
C ASN A 622 38.11 20.04 23.46
N LEU A 623 36.77 20.16 23.48
CA LEU A 623 36.08 21.14 22.64
C LEU A 623 36.29 22.61 23.09
N LEU A 624 37.06 22.86 24.14
CA LEU A 624 37.33 24.18 24.73
C LEU A 624 38.83 24.51 24.90
N GLY A 625 39.75 23.70 24.36
CA GLY A 625 41.19 23.97 24.41
C GLY A 625 41.72 24.47 23.07
N GLU A 626 42.01 25.77 22.97
CA GLU A 626 42.84 26.35 21.90
C GLU A 626 44.08 26.95 22.57
N ASP A 627 45.24 26.44 22.14
CA ASP A 627 46.65 26.85 22.28
C ASP A 627 47.30 27.13 23.65
N GLY A 628 48.33 26.33 23.95
CA GLY A 628 49.34 26.59 24.98
C GLY A 628 50.30 25.40 25.18
N ASP A 629 51.47 25.46 24.54
CA ASP A 629 52.57 24.48 24.57
C ASP A 629 53.23 24.27 25.95
N ASP A 630 53.74 23.04 26.12
CA ASP A 630 54.90 22.54 26.89
C ASP A 630 55.01 22.78 28.42
N ASP A 631 54.95 21.72 29.23
CA ASP A 631 56.13 20.92 29.66
C ASP A 631 55.90 20.02 30.90
N GLU A 632 56.51 18.83 30.82
CA GLU A 632 57.07 17.93 31.85
C GLU A 632 56.23 17.12 32.89
N GLU A 633 56.33 15.80 32.67
CA GLU A 633 56.66 14.69 33.58
C GLU A 633 55.63 14.06 34.54
N GLY A 634 55.30 12.80 34.22
CA GLY A 634 55.47 11.70 35.16
C GLY A 634 54.20 10.99 35.61
N SER A 635 53.71 10.00 34.84
CA SER A 635 52.78 9.00 35.38
C SER A 635 53.05 7.60 34.85
N GLY A 636 53.71 6.81 35.68
CA GLY A 636 53.71 5.36 35.60
C GLY A 636 52.58 4.79 36.46
N GLY A 637 51.69 4.02 35.82
CA GLY A 637 51.25 2.73 36.33
C GLY A 637 49.99 2.63 37.23
N SER A 638 49.19 1.63 36.85
CA SER A 638 48.16 0.89 37.62
C SER A 638 46.74 1.45 37.54
N GLU A 639 45.86 0.87 36.72
CA GLU A 639 45.06 -0.34 37.02
C GLU A 639 44.27 -0.28 38.33
N GLY A 640 42.95 -0.18 38.18
CA GLY A 640 42.01 -1.16 38.74
C GLY A 640 41.34 -0.85 40.07
N GLY A 641 40.00 -0.90 40.06
CA GLY A 641 39.22 -1.38 41.22
C GLY A 641 38.09 -0.47 41.68
N ASP A 642 36.88 -0.77 41.22
CA ASP A 642 35.63 -0.45 41.92
C ASP A 642 35.64 -1.03 43.34
N GLU A 643 35.15 -0.28 44.34
CA GLU A 643 34.29 -0.80 45.41
C GLU A 643 33.65 0.35 46.24
N ASP A 644 32.41 0.11 46.64
CA ASP A 644 31.41 0.96 47.31
C ASP A 644 31.84 1.56 48.67
N ASP A 645 31.28 2.72 49.09
CA ASP A 645 30.39 2.84 50.26
C ASP A 645 29.86 4.29 50.48
N ASP A 646 28.69 4.38 51.10
CA ASP A 646 27.88 5.55 51.48
C ASP A 646 28.41 6.33 52.72
N ASN A 647 27.92 7.58 52.87
CA ASN A 647 27.94 8.54 54.01
C ASN A 647 29.03 9.63 53.94
N ASP A 648 28.69 10.91 53.74
CA ASP A 648 28.05 11.88 54.66
C ASP A 648 29.04 12.55 55.65
N GLU A 649 28.87 13.88 55.77
CA GLU A 649 29.44 14.80 56.77
C GLU A 649 30.94 15.21 56.70
N GLY A 650 31.17 16.35 56.04
CA GLY A 650 31.75 17.56 56.64
C GLY A 650 33.15 17.53 57.26
N ASP A 651 34.14 18.06 56.54
CA ASP A 651 35.42 18.45 57.13
C ASP A 651 35.49 19.95 57.43
N GLY A 652 35.12 20.27 58.67
CA GLY A 652 35.55 21.48 59.36
C GLY A 652 36.98 21.32 59.85
N VAL A 653 37.76 22.37 59.64
CA VAL A 653 39.13 22.60 60.10
C VAL A 653 39.31 22.19 61.58
N PHE A 654 40.26 21.30 61.87
CA PHE A 654 40.72 21.02 63.24
C PHE A 654 42.18 21.44 63.41
N GLU A 655 42.42 22.25 64.44
CA GLU A 655 43.71 22.78 64.89
C GLU A 655 44.30 21.79 65.91
N ASP A 656 45.42 21.14 65.59
CA ASP A 656 46.10 20.23 66.51
C ASP A 656 47.06 21.01 67.44
N LEU A 657 46.81 20.93 68.74
CA LEU A 657 47.31 21.87 69.74
C LEU A 657 48.65 21.44 70.39
N GLU A 658 49.46 20.63 69.70
CA GLU A 658 50.76 20.16 70.22
C GLU A 658 51.94 20.23 69.23
N THR A 659 51.73 20.70 67.99
CA THR A 659 52.81 20.98 67.01
C THR A 659 52.51 22.29 66.30
N GLY A 660 53.16 23.39 66.71
CA GLY A 660 52.99 24.72 66.13
C GLY A 660 53.56 24.88 64.71
N GLU A 661 53.18 24.02 63.76
CA GLU A 661 53.44 24.18 62.33
C GLU A 661 52.21 24.77 61.63
N GLN A 662 52.32 26.01 61.16
CA GLN A 662 51.42 26.57 60.14
C GLN A 662 51.94 26.15 58.77
N HIS A 663 51.23 25.26 58.07
CA HIS A 663 51.38 25.13 56.63
C HIS A 663 50.76 26.36 55.96
N GLY A 664 51.63 27.23 55.45
CA GLY A 664 51.31 28.44 54.73
C GLY A 664 50.47 28.16 53.49
N ALA A 665 49.51 29.05 53.28
CA ALA A 665 48.64 29.12 52.11
C ALA A 665 49.45 29.09 50.81
N VAL A 666 49.08 28.20 49.88
CA VAL A 666 49.30 28.45 48.46
C VAL A 666 48.42 29.65 48.11
N GLU A 667 49.02 30.72 47.60
CA GLU A 667 48.30 31.91 47.16
C GLU A 667 47.20 31.53 46.15
N PRO A 668 46.00 32.11 46.25
CA PRO A 668 44.92 31.83 45.31
C PRO A 668 45.27 32.42 43.94
N GLU A 669 45.29 31.60 42.90
CA GLU A 669 44.98 32.08 41.55
C GLU A 669 43.68 32.90 41.62
N SER A 670 43.55 33.96 40.82
CA SER A 670 42.44 34.90 40.94
C SER A 670 41.08 34.19 41.04
N LEU A 671 40.19 34.70 41.90
CA LEU A 671 38.81 34.18 42.06
C LEU A 671 38.04 34.11 40.73
N GLU A 672 38.47 34.86 39.71
CA GLU A 672 37.95 34.83 38.35
C GLU A 672 38.43 33.61 37.56
N ALA A 673 39.73 33.28 37.60
CA ALA A 673 40.26 32.06 36.96
C ALA A 673 39.71 30.78 37.60
N GLU A 674 39.50 30.78 38.92
CA GLU A 674 38.87 29.66 39.62
C GLU A 674 37.37 29.56 39.32
N ARG A 675 36.66 30.69 39.10
CA ARG A 675 35.27 30.71 38.63
C ARG A 675 35.16 30.22 37.19
N GLU A 676 36.08 30.59 36.31
CA GLU A 676 36.12 30.11 34.93
C GLU A 676 36.44 28.62 34.84
N LYS A 677 37.41 28.12 35.60
CA LYS A 677 37.69 26.67 35.73
C LYS A 677 36.47 25.91 36.26
N ASN A 678 35.78 26.46 37.27
CA ASN A 678 34.54 25.87 37.81
C ASN A 678 33.35 25.96 36.85
N ALA A 679 33.26 27.02 36.03
CA ALA A 679 32.24 27.16 34.99
C ALA A 679 32.47 26.17 33.85
N ARG A 680 33.70 26.07 33.34
CA ARG A 680 34.12 25.06 32.35
C ARG A 680 33.86 23.65 32.85
N ARG A 681 34.21 23.34 34.10
CA ARG A 681 33.95 22.03 34.72
C ARG A 681 32.45 21.75 34.87
N LYS A 682 31.62 22.75 35.17
CA LYS A 682 30.15 22.61 35.20
C LYS A 682 29.55 22.42 33.81
N GLU A 683 30.07 23.09 32.80
CA GLU A 683 29.65 22.93 31.40
C GLU A 683 30.07 21.58 30.84
N GLU A 684 31.28 21.12 31.14
CA GLU A 684 31.76 19.77 30.80
C GLU A 684 30.93 18.70 31.52
N LEU A 685 30.65 18.87 32.81
CA LEU A 685 29.74 17.97 33.55
C LEU A 685 28.32 18.00 32.97
N LYS A 686 27.84 19.16 32.50
CA LYS A 686 26.54 19.28 31.83
C LYS A 686 26.54 18.57 30.47
N LEU A 687 27.61 18.70 29.68
CA LEU A 687 27.76 18.02 28.40
C LEU A 687 27.90 16.50 28.56
N ARG A 688 28.66 16.07 29.56
CA ARG A 688 28.80 14.66 29.94
C ARG A 688 27.48 14.08 30.44
N PHE A 689 26.74 14.82 31.26
CA PHE A 689 25.38 14.44 31.67
C PHE A 689 24.40 14.44 30.48
N GLU A 690 24.57 15.38 29.54
CA GLU A 690 23.79 15.43 28.30
C GLU A 690 24.02 14.22 27.38
N GLU A 691 25.21 13.63 27.41
CA GLU A 691 25.63 12.47 26.60
C GLU A 691 25.37 11.12 27.30
N GLU A 692 25.63 11.02 28.62
CA GLU A 692 25.29 9.85 29.44
C GLU A 692 23.77 9.63 29.52
N ASP A 693 22.99 10.72 29.56
CA ASP A 693 21.52 10.71 29.60
C ASP A 693 20.95 11.29 28.28
N ARG A 694 21.53 10.89 27.13
CA ARG A 694 21.14 11.36 25.77
C ARG A 694 19.65 11.17 25.46
N GLU A 695 19.02 10.17 26.07
CA GLU A 695 17.58 9.86 26.01
C GLU A 695 16.86 10.08 27.36
N GLY A 696 17.56 10.68 28.34
CA GLY A 696 17.16 10.82 29.72
C GLY A 696 16.06 11.81 30.01
N PHE A 697 15.24 11.49 31.00
CA PHE A 697 14.11 12.32 31.49
C PHE A 697 14.52 13.70 32.02
N LYS A 698 15.78 13.91 32.42
CA LYS A 698 16.24 15.14 33.11
C LYS A 698 17.10 16.07 32.26
N ASN A 699 17.24 15.77 30.98
CA ASN A 699 18.21 16.42 30.14
C ASN A 699 17.61 17.68 29.47
N ASP A 700 18.08 18.89 29.78
CA ASP A 700 17.43 20.16 29.36
C ASP A 700 17.32 20.32 27.83
N LYS A 701 18.28 19.81 27.06
CA LYS A 701 18.19 19.77 25.58
C LYS A 701 17.23 18.71 25.07
N ALA A 702 17.07 17.59 25.79
CA ALA A 702 16.02 16.60 25.49
C ALA A 702 14.65 17.18 25.87
N ILE A 703 14.54 17.93 26.97
CA ILE A 703 13.36 18.70 27.37
C ILE A 703 13.06 19.78 26.32
N ALA A 704 14.03 20.51 25.78
CA ALA A 704 13.80 21.47 24.71
C ALA A 704 13.40 20.80 23.37
N ARG A 705 13.99 19.64 23.03
CA ARG A 705 13.58 18.79 21.90
C ARG A 705 12.17 18.20 22.10
N ARG A 706 11.74 18.04 23.36
CA ARG A 706 10.45 17.47 23.80
C ARG A 706 9.39 18.54 24.13
N GLU A 707 9.76 19.76 24.46
CA GLU A 707 8.86 20.92 24.55
C GLU A 707 8.45 21.37 23.14
N GLY A 708 9.31 21.14 22.14
CA GLY A 708 8.94 21.18 20.71
C GLY A 708 8.12 19.96 20.22
N GLY A 709 7.91 18.95 21.07
CA GLY A 709 7.27 17.67 20.73
C GLY A 709 6.86 16.88 21.97
N ASN A 710 5.72 17.27 22.56
CA ASN A 710 5.18 16.74 23.82
C ASN A 710 4.96 15.21 23.76
N ASP A 711 5.91 14.45 24.28
CA ASP A 711 5.84 12.99 24.36
C ASP A 711 5.81 12.47 25.81
N GLU A 712 5.16 13.18 26.75
CA GLU A 712 5.02 12.66 28.12
C GLU A 712 3.79 13.11 28.92
N GLU A 713 2.62 12.83 28.37
CA GLU A 713 1.43 12.32 29.07
C GLU A 713 0.39 12.12 27.96
N PHE A 714 0.57 11.09 27.12
CA PHE A 714 -0.41 10.81 26.09
C PHE A 714 -1.73 10.40 26.75
N GLY A 715 -2.62 11.37 26.95
CA GLY A 715 -4.04 11.08 26.80
C GLY A 715 -4.23 10.37 25.46
N GLU A 716 -5.14 9.41 25.38
CA GLU A 716 -5.45 8.64 24.16
C GLU A 716 -5.69 9.53 22.90
N ASP A 717 -5.87 10.85 23.09
CA ASP A 717 -6.06 11.88 22.08
C ASP A 717 -4.80 12.21 21.22
N ASP A 718 -3.57 12.18 21.75
CA ASP A 718 -2.39 12.73 21.04
C ASP A 718 -1.58 11.67 20.24
N TRP A 719 -1.78 10.37 20.50
CA TRP A 719 -1.00 9.28 19.85
C TRP A 719 -1.16 9.26 18.33
N TYR A 720 -2.37 9.54 17.82
CA TYR A 720 -2.65 9.53 16.39
C TYR A 720 -1.91 10.63 15.64
N ASP A 721 -1.83 11.83 16.23
CA ASP A 721 -1.14 12.96 15.63
C ASP A 721 0.38 12.78 15.72
N ALA A 722 0.90 12.20 16.81
CA ALA A 722 2.31 11.82 16.94
C ALA A 722 2.74 10.78 15.88
N GLN A 723 1.96 9.71 15.67
CA GLN A 723 2.25 8.73 14.63
C GLN A 723 2.25 9.34 13.23
N LYS A 724 1.34 10.30 12.97
CA LYS A 724 1.36 11.04 11.70
C LYS A 724 2.56 11.95 11.56
N ALA A 725 2.98 12.62 12.63
CA ALA A 725 4.16 13.47 12.63
C ALA A 725 5.42 12.65 12.36
N LEU A 726 5.56 11.45 12.95
CA LEU A 726 6.65 10.53 12.66
C LEU A 726 6.67 10.08 11.20
N ILE A 727 5.50 9.72 10.64
CA ILE A 727 5.37 9.36 9.22
C ILE A 727 5.75 10.54 8.32
N GLN A 728 5.28 11.76 8.64
CA GLN A 728 5.59 12.95 7.86
C GLN A 728 7.08 13.28 7.94
N LYS A 729 7.69 13.22 9.12
CA LYS A 729 9.14 13.40 9.32
C LYS A 729 9.95 12.44 8.45
N GLN A 730 9.53 11.17 8.36
CA GLN A 730 10.19 10.21 7.47
C GLN A 730 10.05 10.59 5.99
N LEU A 731 8.90 11.10 5.56
CA LEU A 731 8.69 11.56 4.17
C LEU A 731 9.55 12.77 3.86
N ASP A 732 9.65 13.71 4.80
CA ASP A 732 10.46 14.93 4.67
C ASP A 732 11.95 14.58 4.62
N ILE A 733 12.42 13.62 5.44
CA ILE A 733 13.80 13.08 5.38
C ILE A 733 14.07 12.48 4.01
N ASN A 734 13.21 11.58 3.52
CA ASN A 734 13.40 10.96 2.20
C ASN A 734 13.50 12.02 1.10
N LYS A 735 12.70 13.09 1.18
CA LYS A 735 12.73 14.16 0.20
C LYS A 735 14.04 14.95 0.23
N ALA A 736 14.51 15.32 1.42
CA ALA A 736 15.78 16.04 1.60
C ALA A 736 16.97 15.24 1.07
N GLU A 737 17.02 13.94 1.36
CA GLU A 737 18.08 13.05 0.86
C GLU A 737 18.09 12.95 -0.68
N TYR A 738 16.93 12.86 -1.31
CA TYR A 738 16.85 12.78 -2.78
C TYR A 738 17.05 14.12 -3.50
N GLU A 739 16.93 15.27 -2.82
CA GLU A 739 17.22 16.58 -3.40
C GLU A 739 18.73 16.85 -3.50
N ASN A 740 19.54 16.18 -2.69
CA ASN A 740 21.01 16.27 -2.75
C ASN A 740 21.64 15.49 -3.93
N LEU A 741 20.88 14.60 -4.57
CA LEU A 741 21.36 13.76 -5.68
C LEU A 741 21.11 14.41 -7.05
N ASP A 742 22.06 14.21 -7.98
CA ASP A 742 21.90 14.60 -9.39
C ASP A 742 20.74 13.84 -10.06
N GLU A 743 20.13 14.39 -11.12
CA GLU A 743 18.92 13.86 -11.75
C GLU A 743 19.08 12.41 -12.25
N ARG A 744 20.25 12.06 -12.80
CA ARG A 744 20.54 10.70 -13.26
C ARG A 744 20.61 9.71 -12.09
N GLN A 745 21.34 10.08 -11.04
CA GLN A 745 21.49 9.28 -9.82
C GLN A 745 20.16 9.15 -9.08
N ARG A 746 19.40 10.25 -9.01
CA ARG A 746 18.06 10.30 -8.44
C ARG A 746 17.12 9.37 -9.18
N THR A 747 17.12 9.38 -10.51
CA THR A 747 16.28 8.46 -11.30
C THR A 747 16.68 7.00 -11.07
N ALA A 748 17.97 6.70 -10.93
CA ALA A 748 18.44 5.34 -10.66
C ALA A 748 18.02 4.83 -9.25
N VAL A 749 18.13 5.68 -8.22
CA VAL A 749 17.83 5.32 -6.82
C VAL A 749 16.33 5.37 -6.51
N GLU A 750 15.70 6.51 -6.80
CA GLU A 750 14.30 6.77 -6.47
C GLU A 750 13.34 6.15 -7.52
N GLY A 751 13.82 5.96 -8.74
CA GLY A 751 13.01 5.57 -9.89
C GLY A 751 12.21 6.74 -10.47
N TYR A 752 11.23 6.41 -11.31
CA TYR A 752 10.33 7.40 -11.89
C TYR A 752 9.21 7.76 -10.91
N LYS A 753 9.23 9.00 -10.43
CA LYS A 753 8.24 9.55 -9.47
C LYS A 753 6.81 9.53 -10.02
N ALA A 754 5.85 9.29 -9.13
CA ALA A 754 4.44 9.53 -9.44
C ALA A 754 4.19 11.01 -9.81
N GLY A 755 3.22 11.27 -10.70
CA GLY A 755 2.88 12.62 -11.16
C GLY A 755 3.56 13.02 -12.48
N LYS A 756 4.69 12.41 -12.84
CA LYS A 756 5.33 12.62 -14.15
C LYS A 756 4.55 11.91 -15.26
N TYR A 757 4.60 12.49 -16.47
CA TYR A 757 4.10 11.86 -17.67
C TYR A 757 5.22 10.99 -18.24
N ALA A 758 4.97 9.70 -18.51
CA ALA A 758 6.02 8.79 -18.94
C ALA A 758 5.60 7.99 -20.16
N LYS A 759 6.60 7.66 -20.98
CA LYS A 759 6.53 6.77 -22.13
C LYS A 759 7.11 5.42 -21.72
N ILE A 760 6.31 4.37 -21.82
CA ILE A 760 6.66 3.00 -21.41
C ILE A 760 6.74 2.14 -22.68
N VAL A 761 7.91 1.57 -22.95
CA VAL A 761 8.10 0.64 -24.07
C VAL A 761 8.01 -0.79 -23.56
N ILE A 762 7.15 -1.58 -24.20
CA ILE A 762 6.95 -3.00 -23.90
C ILE A 762 7.23 -3.80 -25.18
N GLU A 763 8.04 -4.84 -25.04
CA GLU A 763 8.34 -5.81 -26.10
C GLU A 763 7.60 -7.13 -25.85
N GLY A 764 7.44 -7.95 -26.90
CA GLY A 764 6.81 -9.27 -26.77
C GLY A 764 5.28 -9.23 -26.71
N VAL A 765 4.63 -8.17 -27.21
CA VAL A 765 3.17 -8.05 -27.12
C VAL A 765 2.49 -8.81 -28.27
N PRO A 766 1.48 -9.66 -28.01
CA PRO A 766 0.80 -10.40 -29.06
C PRO A 766 0.16 -9.49 -30.12
N ALA A 767 0.36 -9.79 -31.40
CA ALA A 767 -0.22 -9.03 -32.52
C ALA A 767 -1.76 -8.93 -32.48
N GLU A 768 -2.42 -9.94 -31.91
CA GLU A 768 -3.88 -9.98 -31.75
C GLU A 768 -4.40 -8.80 -30.92
N PHE A 769 -3.64 -8.35 -29.92
CA PHE A 769 -3.98 -7.16 -29.14
C PHE A 769 -3.98 -5.89 -29.99
N VAL A 770 -2.98 -5.71 -30.85
CA VAL A 770 -2.89 -4.56 -31.75
C VAL A 770 -4.06 -4.55 -32.73
N LYS A 771 -4.41 -5.71 -33.30
CA LYS A 771 -5.52 -5.87 -34.25
C LYS A 771 -6.90 -5.65 -33.61
N HIS A 772 -7.08 -6.03 -32.35
CA HIS A 772 -8.35 -5.91 -31.62
C HIS A 772 -8.40 -4.71 -30.66
N PHE A 773 -7.42 -3.83 -30.72
CA PHE A 773 -7.35 -2.67 -29.84
C PHE A 773 -8.58 -1.77 -30.02
N ASN A 774 -9.19 -1.40 -28.90
CA ASN A 774 -10.34 -0.51 -28.86
C ASN A 774 -10.11 0.58 -27.82
N THR A 775 -10.14 1.84 -28.24
CA THR A 775 -9.94 3.04 -27.42
C THR A 775 -10.95 3.20 -26.28
N ARG A 776 -12.12 2.55 -26.36
CA ARG A 776 -13.13 2.55 -25.28
C ARG A 776 -12.76 1.65 -24.11
N MET A 777 -11.91 0.65 -24.33
CA MET A 777 -11.42 -0.24 -23.28
C MET A 777 -10.19 0.40 -22.65
N PRO A 778 -10.24 0.78 -21.36
CA PRO A 778 -9.11 1.45 -20.73
C PRO A 778 -7.96 0.48 -20.49
N ILE A 779 -6.74 0.90 -20.80
CA ILE A 779 -5.54 0.15 -20.47
C ILE A 779 -4.99 0.66 -19.14
N VAL A 780 -4.85 -0.26 -18.20
CA VAL A 780 -4.20 -0.03 -16.91
C VAL A 780 -2.89 -0.80 -16.91
N VAL A 781 -1.81 -0.19 -16.43
CA VAL A 781 -0.53 -0.87 -16.20
C VAL A 781 -0.31 -0.90 -14.70
N GLY A 782 -0.17 -2.08 -14.12
CA GLY A 782 0.16 -2.24 -12.70
C GLY A 782 1.56 -2.82 -12.54
N GLY A 783 2.40 -2.19 -11.74
CA GLY A 783 3.68 -2.76 -11.35
C GLY A 783 3.49 -3.92 -10.39
N LEU A 784 4.17 -5.02 -10.69
CA LEU A 784 4.19 -6.21 -9.86
C LEU A 784 5.34 -6.12 -8.87
N SER A 785 5.10 -6.56 -7.63
CA SER A 785 6.19 -6.77 -6.67
C SER A 785 6.91 -8.09 -6.97
N ALA A 786 8.16 -8.24 -6.48
CA ALA A 786 8.91 -9.49 -6.62
C ALA A 786 8.19 -10.72 -6.02
N THR A 787 7.31 -10.51 -5.02
CA THR A 787 6.51 -11.60 -4.46
C THR A 787 5.38 -12.00 -5.39
N GLU A 788 4.78 -11.05 -6.10
CA GLU A 788 3.64 -11.28 -7.00
C GLU A 788 3.99 -12.04 -8.28
N ASP A 789 5.26 -12.08 -8.65
CA ASP A 789 5.74 -12.89 -9.78
C ASP A 789 5.79 -14.40 -9.45
N ARG A 790 5.93 -14.74 -8.16
CA ARG A 790 6.00 -16.14 -7.72
C ARG A 790 4.62 -16.78 -7.67
N PHE A 791 4.58 -18.09 -7.93
CA PHE A 791 3.38 -18.91 -7.84
C PHE A 791 3.42 -19.86 -6.65
N GLY A 792 2.25 -20.13 -6.05
CA GLY A 792 2.11 -21.08 -4.96
C GLY A 792 0.66 -21.32 -4.59
N PHE A 793 0.42 -21.91 -3.43
CA PHE A 793 -0.93 -22.06 -2.88
C PHE A 793 -1.29 -20.86 -2.01
N VAL A 794 -2.34 -20.15 -2.40
CA VAL A 794 -2.87 -19.04 -1.63
C VAL A 794 -4.00 -19.57 -0.75
N GLN A 795 -3.87 -19.41 0.56
CA GLN A 795 -4.96 -19.63 1.49
C GLN A 795 -5.75 -18.34 1.68
N VAL A 796 -7.02 -18.38 1.33
CA VAL A 796 -7.94 -17.24 1.40
C VAL A 796 -9.09 -17.49 2.36
N ARG A 797 -9.62 -16.43 2.95
CA ARG A 797 -10.91 -16.44 3.65
C ARG A 797 -12.00 -15.99 2.69
N ILE A 798 -12.77 -16.95 2.19
CA ILE A 798 -13.79 -16.71 1.15
C ILE A 798 -15.21 -16.92 1.69
N LYS A 799 -16.13 -16.07 1.24
CA LYS A 799 -17.57 -16.19 1.53
C LYS A 799 -18.37 -15.98 0.25
N ARG A 800 -19.42 -16.79 0.08
CA ARG A 800 -20.39 -16.59 -1.00
C ARG A 800 -21.04 -15.21 -0.85
N HIS A 801 -21.16 -14.48 -1.95
CA HIS A 801 -21.81 -13.19 -1.93
C HIS A 801 -23.29 -13.31 -1.54
N ARG A 802 -23.79 -12.35 -0.75
CA ARG A 802 -25.16 -12.36 -0.18
C ARG A 802 -26.27 -12.45 -1.23
N TRP A 803 -26.06 -11.88 -2.41
CA TRP A 803 -27.03 -11.88 -3.51
C TRP A 803 -26.77 -12.94 -4.58
N HIS A 804 -25.69 -13.70 -4.45
CA HIS A 804 -25.42 -14.79 -5.39
C HIS A 804 -26.28 -16.02 -5.06
N LYS A 805 -27.11 -16.44 -6.01
CA LYS A 805 -28.15 -17.46 -5.78
C LYS A 805 -27.58 -18.86 -5.48
N LYS A 806 -26.52 -19.28 -6.19
CA LYS A 806 -25.98 -20.66 -6.10
C LYS A 806 -24.88 -20.75 -5.05
N ILE A 807 -24.71 -21.91 -4.42
CA ILE A 807 -23.54 -22.21 -3.60
C ILE A 807 -22.37 -22.62 -4.48
N LEU A 808 -21.15 -22.30 -4.05
CA LEU A 808 -19.95 -22.64 -4.81
C LEU A 808 -19.48 -24.04 -4.43
N LYS A 809 -19.12 -24.83 -5.44
CA LYS A 809 -18.67 -26.20 -5.29
C LYS A 809 -17.14 -26.26 -5.33
N THR A 810 -16.55 -27.09 -4.50
CA THR A 810 -15.11 -27.31 -4.51
C THR A 810 -14.67 -28.00 -5.79
N GLY A 811 -13.58 -27.49 -6.38
CA GLY A 811 -13.04 -27.99 -7.64
C GLY A 811 -13.87 -27.58 -8.86
N ASP A 812 -14.83 -26.67 -8.72
CA ASP A 812 -15.41 -25.97 -9.87
C ASP A 812 -14.56 -24.72 -10.14
N PRO A 813 -14.35 -24.34 -11.41
CA PRO A 813 -13.51 -23.20 -11.75
C PRO A 813 -14.16 -21.89 -11.29
N LEU A 814 -13.35 -20.99 -10.78
CA LEU A 814 -13.76 -19.67 -10.30
C LEU A 814 -12.74 -18.64 -10.77
N ILE A 815 -13.21 -17.51 -11.27
CA ILE A 815 -12.37 -16.41 -11.69
C ILE A 815 -12.11 -15.51 -10.48
N PHE A 816 -10.86 -15.37 -10.12
CA PHE A 816 -10.40 -14.47 -9.07
C PHE A 816 -9.93 -13.17 -9.71
N SER A 817 -10.42 -12.05 -9.19
CA SER A 817 -9.76 -10.76 -9.34
C SER A 817 -8.99 -10.47 -8.06
N LEU A 818 -7.71 -10.76 -8.07
CA LEU A 818 -6.81 -10.62 -6.91
C LEU A 818 -5.58 -9.82 -7.35
N GLY A 819 -5.36 -8.68 -6.69
CA GLY A 819 -4.38 -7.69 -7.14
C GLY A 819 -4.70 -7.17 -8.55
N TRP A 820 -3.68 -7.00 -9.39
CA TRP A 820 -3.87 -6.60 -10.80
C TRP A 820 -4.47 -7.73 -11.64
N ARG A 821 -4.13 -8.98 -11.32
CA ARG A 821 -4.46 -10.13 -12.16
C ARG A 821 -5.92 -10.57 -12.03
N ARG A 822 -6.45 -11.01 -13.17
CA ARG A 822 -7.70 -11.77 -13.28
C ARG A 822 -7.36 -13.12 -13.81
N PHE A 823 -7.70 -14.18 -13.09
CA PHE A 823 -7.38 -15.53 -13.50
C PHE A 823 -8.41 -16.52 -12.99
N GLN A 824 -8.63 -17.57 -13.76
CA GLN A 824 -9.46 -18.69 -13.40
C GLN A 824 -8.62 -19.77 -12.73
N THR A 825 -9.09 -20.26 -11.58
CA THR A 825 -8.46 -21.37 -10.85
C THR A 825 -9.53 -22.26 -10.20
N MET A 826 -9.13 -23.40 -9.64
CA MET A 826 -10.01 -24.38 -9.00
C MET A 826 -9.81 -24.39 -7.48
N PRO A 827 -10.59 -23.60 -6.72
CA PRO A 827 -10.43 -23.55 -5.27
C PRO A 827 -10.95 -24.83 -4.58
N ILE A 828 -10.20 -25.26 -3.56
CA ILE A 828 -10.64 -26.21 -2.56
C ILE A 828 -11.12 -25.46 -1.32
N TYR A 829 -12.37 -25.71 -0.93
CA TYR A 829 -12.92 -25.11 0.27
C TYR A 829 -12.63 -26.00 1.48
N SER A 830 -12.26 -25.40 2.59
CA SER A 830 -11.99 -26.08 3.85
C SER A 830 -12.48 -25.26 5.05
N ILE A 831 -12.58 -25.91 6.20
CA ILE A 831 -12.89 -25.27 7.48
C ILE A 831 -11.99 -25.88 8.56
N SER A 832 -11.50 -25.05 9.47
CA SER A 832 -10.74 -25.52 10.63
C SER A 832 -11.67 -26.25 11.60
N ASP A 833 -11.51 -27.57 11.76
CA ASP A 833 -12.27 -28.39 12.72
C ASP A 833 -11.72 -28.10 14.13
N SER A 834 -12.37 -27.20 14.87
CA SER A 834 -11.93 -26.71 16.20
C SER A 834 -10.46 -26.28 16.24
N ARG A 835 -9.98 -25.60 15.19
CA ARG A 835 -8.59 -25.14 15.01
C ARG A 835 -7.51 -26.25 15.02
N THR A 836 -7.89 -27.52 14.85
CA THR A 836 -6.92 -28.63 14.85
C THR A 836 -6.45 -29.04 13.46
N ARG A 837 -7.31 -28.95 12.45
CA ARG A 837 -7.04 -29.42 11.09
C ARG A 837 -7.92 -28.73 10.07
N ASN A 838 -7.42 -28.57 8.85
CA ASN A 838 -8.17 -28.00 7.74
C ASN A 838 -8.96 -29.09 7.02
N ARG A 839 -10.24 -29.24 7.37
CA ARG A 839 -11.13 -30.24 6.77
C ARG A 839 -11.74 -29.72 5.48
N MET A 840 -11.54 -30.44 4.39
CA MET A 840 -12.16 -30.19 3.10
C MET A 840 -13.71 -30.18 3.20
N LEU A 841 -14.31 -29.15 2.64
CA LEU A 841 -15.74 -29.03 2.37
C LEU A 841 -16.04 -29.39 0.91
N LYS A 842 -17.28 -29.80 0.64
CA LYS A 842 -17.74 -30.03 -0.74
C LYS A 842 -18.28 -28.76 -1.39
N TYR A 843 -18.82 -27.88 -0.56
CA TYR A 843 -19.43 -26.62 -0.95
C TYR A 843 -19.07 -25.54 0.07
N THR A 844 -19.10 -24.29 -0.36
CA THR A 844 -19.09 -23.16 0.56
C THR A 844 -20.34 -23.17 1.44
N PRO A 845 -20.23 -22.90 2.76
CA PRO A 845 -21.39 -22.61 3.58
C PRO A 845 -22.18 -21.40 3.03
N GLU A 846 -23.50 -21.37 3.24
CA GLU A 846 -24.36 -20.36 2.60
C GLU A 846 -24.12 -18.92 3.08
N HIS A 847 -23.80 -18.74 4.36
CA HIS A 847 -23.70 -17.44 5.03
C HIS A 847 -22.44 -17.27 5.89
N MET A 848 -21.55 -18.27 5.91
CA MET A 848 -20.34 -18.29 6.74
C MET A 848 -19.09 -18.15 5.87
N HIS A 849 -18.03 -17.56 6.44
CA HIS A 849 -16.71 -17.61 5.83
C HIS A 849 -16.11 -19.02 5.96
N CYS A 850 -15.46 -19.47 4.90
CA CYS A 850 -14.65 -20.67 4.90
C CYS A 850 -13.26 -20.36 4.37
N PHE A 851 -12.33 -21.29 4.53
CA PHE A 851 -11.04 -21.19 3.88
C PHE A 851 -11.17 -21.69 2.45
N GLY A 852 -10.57 -20.98 1.51
CA GLY A 852 -10.35 -21.44 0.15
C GLY A 852 -8.84 -21.60 -0.06
N THR A 853 -8.44 -22.65 -0.74
CA THR A 853 -7.04 -22.84 -1.14
C THR A 853 -7.02 -23.11 -2.64
N PHE A 854 -6.24 -22.33 -3.36
CA PHE A 854 -6.08 -22.47 -4.81
C PHE A 854 -4.63 -22.21 -5.20
N TYR A 855 -4.26 -22.63 -6.41
CA TYR A 855 -2.96 -22.36 -7.00
C TYR A 855 -3.01 -21.07 -7.82
N GLY A 856 -2.07 -20.15 -7.57
CA GLY A 856 -2.03 -18.86 -8.26
C GLY A 856 -0.84 -18.00 -7.83
N PRO A 857 -0.78 -16.74 -8.31
CA PRO A 857 0.26 -15.79 -7.92
C PRO A 857 0.18 -15.47 -6.42
N LEU A 858 1.34 -15.34 -5.78
CA LEU A 858 1.45 -15.05 -4.36
C LEU A 858 1.24 -13.56 -4.12
N ILE A 859 0.24 -13.20 -3.31
CA ILE A 859 -0.09 -11.81 -3.04
C ILE A 859 -0.01 -11.58 -1.53
N ALA A 860 0.38 -10.36 -1.15
CA ALA A 860 0.53 -9.98 0.24
C ALA A 860 -0.77 -10.31 1.04
N PRO A 861 -0.64 -10.89 2.24
CA PRO A 861 -1.79 -11.18 3.11
C PRO A 861 -2.65 -9.95 3.38
N ASN A 862 -3.91 -10.18 3.78
CA ASN A 862 -4.91 -9.14 4.04
C ASN A 862 -5.35 -8.32 2.82
N THR A 863 -5.00 -8.76 1.60
CA THR A 863 -5.50 -8.16 0.36
C THR A 863 -6.92 -8.65 0.05
N GLY A 864 -7.84 -7.73 -0.25
CA GLY A 864 -9.22 -8.03 -0.63
C GLY A 864 -9.34 -8.53 -2.07
N PHE A 865 -10.32 -9.41 -2.34
CA PHE A 865 -10.62 -9.88 -3.69
C PHE A 865 -12.11 -10.14 -3.93
N ALA A 866 -12.47 -10.11 -5.21
CA ALA A 866 -13.77 -10.50 -5.72
C ALA A 866 -13.65 -11.73 -6.63
N CYS A 867 -14.69 -12.56 -6.63
CA CYS A 867 -14.74 -13.76 -7.46
C CYS A 867 -15.99 -13.80 -8.35
N PHE A 868 -15.83 -14.38 -9.52
CA PHE A 868 -16.85 -14.49 -10.56
C PHE A 868 -16.92 -15.93 -11.08
N GLN A 869 -18.10 -16.37 -11.50
CA GLN A 869 -18.24 -17.63 -12.24
C GLN A 869 -18.08 -17.40 -13.75
N HIS A 870 -18.72 -16.34 -14.25
CA HIS A 870 -18.73 -15.95 -15.66
C HIS A 870 -18.76 -14.42 -15.76
N PHE A 871 -18.18 -13.87 -16.83
CA PHE A 871 -18.29 -12.44 -17.14
C PHE A 871 -19.42 -12.09 -18.12
N SER A 872 -20.01 -13.10 -18.78
CA SER A 872 -21.08 -12.93 -19.77
C SER A 872 -22.21 -12.01 -19.30
N SER A 873 -22.55 -11.04 -20.15
CA SER A 873 -23.66 -10.09 -19.98
C SER A 873 -25.04 -10.74 -20.09
N SER A 874 -25.14 -11.94 -20.67
CA SER A 874 -26.42 -12.66 -20.83
C SER A 874 -26.96 -13.26 -19.54
N ASN A 875 -26.21 -13.19 -18.43
CA ASN A 875 -26.64 -13.75 -17.15
C ASN A 875 -27.69 -12.83 -16.49
N PRO A 876 -28.92 -13.32 -16.24
CA PRO A 876 -29.96 -12.51 -15.58
C PRO A 876 -29.74 -12.36 -14.06
N GLY A 877 -28.80 -13.10 -13.47
CA GLY A 877 -28.50 -13.07 -12.04
C GLY A 877 -27.23 -12.29 -11.71
N PHE A 878 -27.05 -12.00 -10.41
CA PHE A 878 -25.86 -11.31 -9.89
C PHE A 878 -24.58 -12.11 -10.17
N ARG A 879 -23.66 -11.52 -10.95
CA ARG A 879 -22.46 -12.19 -11.51
C ARG A 879 -21.37 -12.42 -10.48
N ILE A 880 -21.21 -11.53 -9.51
CA ILE A 880 -20.25 -11.70 -8.42
C ILE A 880 -20.68 -12.88 -7.55
N ALA A 881 -19.82 -13.88 -7.45
CA ALA A 881 -20.09 -15.15 -6.81
C ALA A 881 -19.65 -15.17 -5.34
N ALA A 882 -18.48 -14.61 -5.05
CA ALA A 882 -17.89 -14.57 -3.72
C ALA A 882 -17.00 -13.36 -3.54
N THR A 883 -16.75 -13.03 -2.27
CA THR A 883 -15.78 -12.03 -1.83
C THR A 883 -14.94 -12.60 -0.70
N GLY A 884 -13.74 -12.08 -0.51
CA GLY A 884 -12.85 -12.57 0.53
C GLY A 884 -11.60 -11.73 0.70
N THR A 885 -10.73 -12.20 1.59
CA THR A 885 -9.41 -11.63 1.83
C THR A 885 -8.36 -12.74 1.86
N VAL A 886 -7.13 -12.42 1.43
CA VAL A 886 -5.99 -13.34 1.52
C VAL A 886 -5.58 -13.51 2.98
N LEU A 887 -5.29 -14.74 3.40
CA LEU A 887 -4.89 -15.05 4.78
C LEU A 887 -3.41 -15.41 4.87
N SER A 888 -2.95 -16.37 4.05
CA SER A 888 -1.55 -16.76 3.97
C SER A 888 -1.18 -17.23 2.56
N VAL A 889 0.11 -17.28 2.30
CA VAL A 889 0.72 -17.76 1.07
C VAL A 889 1.73 -18.85 1.42
N ASP A 890 1.59 -20.04 0.84
CA ASP A 890 2.41 -21.20 1.15
C ASP A 890 2.68 -22.01 -0.13
N GLU A 891 3.80 -22.74 -0.22
CA GLU A 891 4.06 -23.62 -1.37
C GLU A 891 3.32 -24.96 -1.27
N SER A 892 3.00 -25.40 -0.05
CA SER A 892 2.26 -26.63 0.22
C SER A 892 1.22 -26.42 1.32
N THR A 893 0.08 -27.08 1.20
CA THR A 893 -1.01 -26.95 2.19
C THR A 893 -1.56 -28.30 2.60
N GLU A 894 -1.74 -28.47 3.91
CA GLU A 894 -2.33 -29.67 4.48
C GLU A 894 -3.85 -29.57 4.57
N ILE A 895 -4.53 -30.07 3.54
CA ILE A 895 -5.98 -30.20 3.54
C ILE A 895 -6.36 -31.66 3.70
N VAL A 896 -7.26 -31.97 4.64
CA VAL A 896 -7.70 -33.35 4.88
C VAL A 896 -9.16 -33.54 4.56
N LYS A 897 -9.50 -34.63 3.90
CA LYS A 897 -10.89 -35.10 3.73
C LYS A 897 -11.16 -36.25 4.67
N LYS A 898 -12.32 -36.19 5.30
CA LYS A 898 -12.80 -37.25 6.16
C LYS A 898 -13.18 -38.47 5.32
N LEU A 899 -12.51 -39.59 5.57
CA LEU A 899 -12.87 -40.90 5.02
C LEU A 899 -13.46 -41.75 6.14
N LYS A 900 -14.58 -42.43 5.88
CA LYS A 900 -15.14 -43.40 6.81
C LYS A 900 -15.05 -44.78 6.20
N LEU A 901 -14.31 -45.67 6.83
CA LEU A 901 -14.35 -47.10 6.51
C LEU A 901 -15.52 -47.68 7.30
N THR A 902 -16.46 -48.34 6.64
CA THR A 902 -17.66 -48.90 7.24
C THR A 902 -17.61 -50.41 7.23
N GLY A 903 -18.03 -51.05 8.32
CA GLY A 903 -18.18 -52.50 8.41
C GLY A 903 -19.44 -52.87 9.19
N ALA A 904 -19.81 -54.14 9.10
CA ALA A 904 -20.98 -54.70 9.77
C ALA A 904 -20.57 -55.76 10.80
N PRO A 905 -21.24 -55.83 11.96
CA PRO A 905 -21.00 -56.90 12.92
C PRO A 905 -21.56 -58.22 12.38
N TYR A 906 -20.70 -59.25 12.36
CA TYR A 906 -21.06 -60.61 11.98
C TYR A 906 -21.43 -61.46 13.20
N LYS A 907 -20.63 -61.40 14.27
CA LYS A 907 -20.86 -62.16 15.51
C LYS A 907 -20.61 -61.28 16.72
N ILE A 908 -21.57 -61.25 17.66
CA ILE A 908 -21.55 -60.33 18.81
C ILE A 908 -21.59 -61.12 20.11
N PHE A 909 -20.71 -60.78 21.03
CA PHE A 909 -20.66 -61.30 22.39
C PHE A 909 -21.15 -60.22 23.38
N LYS A 910 -20.62 -60.17 24.61
CA LYS A 910 -20.99 -59.11 25.56
C LYS A 910 -20.38 -57.78 25.10
N ASN A 911 -19.05 -57.67 25.18
CA ASN A 911 -18.33 -56.45 24.79
C ASN A 911 -17.46 -56.64 23.55
N THR A 912 -17.33 -57.87 23.04
CA THR A 912 -16.53 -58.15 21.85
C THR A 912 -17.42 -58.47 20.66
N ALA A 913 -17.00 -58.07 19.47
CA ALA A 913 -17.67 -58.44 18.23
C ALA A 913 -16.66 -58.70 17.11
N PHE A 914 -17.05 -59.57 16.18
CA PHE A 914 -16.36 -59.78 14.92
C PHE A 914 -17.01 -58.92 13.86
N ILE A 915 -16.22 -58.09 13.19
CA ILE A 915 -16.67 -57.14 12.17
C ILE A 915 -16.22 -57.64 10.80
N LYS A 916 -17.09 -57.51 9.81
CA LYS A 916 -16.87 -57.86 8.41
C LYS A 916 -17.05 -56.64 7.50
N ASP A 917 -16.65 -56.80 6.23
CA ASP A 917 -16.89 -55.86 5.13
C ASP A 917 -16.30 -54.46 5.33
N MET A 918 -15.28 -54.32 6.21
CA MET A 918 -14.53 -53.06 6.41
C MET A 918 -13.17 -53.07 5.72
N PHE A 919 -12.51 -54.23 5.70
CA PHE A 919 -11.19 -54.47 5.13
C PHE A 919 -11.26 -55.74 4.28
N ASN A 920 -10.35 -55.86 3.32
CA ASN A 920 -10.28 -57.01 2.43
C ASN A 920 -9.26 -58.05 2.92
N SER A 921 -8.16 -57.61 3.53
CA SER A 921 -7.04 -58.47 3.93
C SER A 921 -6.68 -58.36 5.42
N SER A 922 -6.00 -59.39 5.93
CA SER A 922 -5.44 -59.38 7.29
C SER A 922 -4.30 -58.36 7.44
N LEU A 923 -3.56 -58.07 6.38
CA LEU A 923 -2.50 -57.06 6.33
C LEU A 923 -3.05 -55.63 6.53
N GLU A 924 -4.18 -55.31 5.89
CA GLU A 924 -4.88 -54.04 6.14
C GLU A 924 -5.28 -53.92 7.61
N ILE A 925 -5.83 -54.98 8.19
CA ILE A 925 -6.23 -54.97 9.60
C ILE A 925 -5.01 -54.78 10.52
N ALA A 926 -3.88 -55.43 10.23
CA ALA A 926 -2.66 -55.26 11.01
C ALA A 926 -2.18 -53.80 11.02
N LYS A 927 -2.30 -53.09 9.89
CA LYS A 927 -2.03 -51.64 9.81
C LYS A 927 -2.97 -50.79 10.67
N PHE A 928 -4.21 -51.23 10.85
CA PHE A 928 -5.22 -50.55 11.66
C PHE A 928 -5.45 -51.20 13.04
N GLU A 929 -4.53 -52.06 13.49
CA GLU A 929 -4.61 -52.67 14.81
C GLU A 929 -4.50 -51.60 15.90
N GLY A 930 -5.35 -51.67 16.92
CA GLY A 930 -5.44 -50.64 17.95
C GLY A 930 -6.23 -49.39 17.56
N ALA A 931 -6.69 -49.27 16.31
CA ALA A 931 -7.46 -48.10 15.87
C ALA A 931 -8.80 -47.96 16.59
N ALA A 932 -9.18 -46.70 16.86
CA ALA A 932 -10.46 -46.36 17.47
C ALA A 932 -11.61 -46.42 16.45
N ILE A 933 -12.63 -47.19 16.77
CA ILE A 933 -13.85 -47.37 15.98
C ILE A 933 -15.07 -46.92 16.77
N LYS A 934 -16.15 -46.59 16.06
CA LYS A 934 -17.40 -46.16 16.69
C LYS A 934 -18.59 -46.73 15.93
N THR A 935 -19.66 -47.09 16.64
CA THR A 935 -20.93 -47.47 16.00
C THR A 935 -21.80 -46.25 15.74
N VAL A 936 -22.77 -46.35 14.83
CA VAL A 936 -23.78 -45.29 14.61
C VAL A 936 -24.58 -44.99 15.89
N SER A 937 -24.77 -46.00 16.76
CA SER A 937 -25.41 -45.88 18.07
C SER A 937 -24.57 -45.12 19.11
N GLY A 938 -23.31 -44.81 18.81
CA GLY A 938 -22.45 -43.99 19.65
C GLY A 938 -21.46 -44.76 20.53
N ILE A 939 -21.51 -46.09 20.52
CA ILE A 939 -20.65 -46.97 21.34
C ILE A 939 -19.22 -46.92 20.78
N ARG A 940 -18.24 -46.61 21.63
CA ARG A 940 -16.83 -46.60 21.23
C ARG A 940 -16.25 -48.01 21.30
N GLY A 941 -15.26 -48.28 20.47
CA GLY A 941 -14.52 -49.52 20.47
C GLY A 941 -13.13 -49.41 19.88
N GLN A 942 -12.41 -50.52 19.90
CA GLN A 942 -11.05 -50.64 19.43
C GLN A 942 -10.88 -51.93 18.61
N ILE A 943 -10.17 -51.83 17.49
CA ILE A 943 -9.72 -53.00 16.71
C ILE A 943 -8.64 -53.72 17.52
N LYS A 944 -8.84 -55.02 17.78
CA LYS A 944 -7.90 -55.82 18.58
C LYS A 944 -6.98 -56.68 17.74
N ARG A 945 -7.50 -57.47 16.80
CA ARG A 945 -6.67 -58.38 16.00
C ARG A 945 -7.43 -58.85 14.76
N ALA A 946 -6.73 -59.10 13.67
CA ALA A 946 -7.27 -59.80 12.51
C ALA A 946 -7.72 -61.23 12.88
N LEU A 947 -8.80 -61.71 12.26
CA LEU A 947 -9.15 -63.13 12.27
C LEU A 947 -8.34 -63.84 11.19
N SER A 948 -7.99 -65.12 11.44
CA SER A 948 -7.28 -65.95 10.47
C SER A 948 -8.19 -66.44 9.34
N LYS A 949 -9.46 -66.75 9.63
CA LYS A 949 -10.51 -67.09 8.66
C LYS A 949 -11.84 -66.53 9.18
N PRO A 950 -12.66 -65.83 8.36
CA PRO A 950 -12.44 -65.36 6.99
C PRO A 950 -11.45 -64.18 6.91
N GLU A 951 -10.81 -64.00 5.76
CA GLU A 951 -9.92 -62.84 5.52
C GLU A 951 -10.71 -61.52 5.52
N GLY A 952 -10.04 -60.42 5.92
CA GLY A 952 -10.67 -59.10 6.06
C GLY A 952 -11.59 -58.94 7.28
N HIS A 953 -11.80 -59.99 8.08
CA HIS A 953 -12.56 -59.92 9.33
C HIS A 953 -11.64 -59.65 10.53
N PHE A 954 -12.13 -58.91 11.52
CA PHE A 954 -11.35 -58.60 12.71
C PHE A 954 -12.18 -58.65 13.99
N ARG A 955 -11.49 -58.88 15.10
CA ARG A 955 -12.06 -58.81 16.45
C ARG A 955 -11.94 -57.39 16.96
N ALA A 956 -13.06 -56.85 17.42
CA ALA A 956 -13.13 -55.57 18.12
C ALA A 956 -13.73 -55.71 19.51
N THR A 957 -13.30 -54.83 20.41
CA THR A 957 -13.86 -54.65 21.76
C THR A 957 -14.58 -53.31 21.83
N PHE A 958 -15.77 -53.29 22.40
CA PHE A 958 -16.64 -52.11 22.55
C PHE A 958 -16.98 -51.88 24.03
N GLU A 959 -17.42 -50.67 24.35
CA GLU A 959 -17.86 -50.29 25.71
C GLU A 959 -19.07 -51.09 26.20
N ASP A 960 -20.03 -51.31 25.31
CA ASP A 960 -21.26 -52.07 25.56
C ASP A 960 -21.61 -52.96 24.36
N LYS A 961 -22.59 -53.84 24.55
CA LYS A 961 -23.06 -54.78 23.54
C LYS A 961 -23.73 -54.04 22.38
N ILE A 962 -23.08 -54.13 21.22
CA ILE A 962 -23.61 -53.62 19.95
C ILE A 962 -24.75 -54.53 19.42
N LEU A 963 -25.53 -54.03 18.45
CA LEU A 963 -26.59 -54.80 17.78
C LEU A 963 -26.14 -55.29 16.40
N LEU A 964 -26.74 -56.37 15.89
CA LEU A 964 -26.47 -56.86 14.52
C LEU A 964 -26.85 -55.83 13.44
N SER A 965 -27.78 -54.92 13.75
CA SER A 965 -28.20 -53.84 12.86
C SER A 965 -27.26 -52.62 12.88
N ASP A 966 -26.29 -52.58 13.79
CA ASP A 966 -25.37 -51.44 13.87
C ASP A 966 -24.38 -51.43 12.71
N ILE A 967 -24.04 -50.24 12.25
CA ILE A 967 -22.92 -50.03 11.33
C ILE A 967 -21.74 -49.53 12.16
N VAL A 968 -20.61 -50.23 12.05
CA VAL A 968 -19.34 -49.85 12.68
C VAL A 968 -18.55 -49.03 11.68
N PHE A 969 -17.97 -47.92 12.12
CA PHE A 969 -17.11 -47.13 11.25
C PHE A 969 -15.82 -46.68 11.93
N LEU A 970 -14.75 -46.64 11.14
CA LEU A 970 -13.48 -46.03 11.48
C LEU A 970 -13.43 -44.64 10.83
N ARG A 971 -13.10 -43.60 11.59
CA ARG A 971 -12.91 -42.24 11.07
C ARG A 971 -11.44 -42.04 10.73
N ALA A 972 -11.12 -42.05 9.45
CA ALA A 972 -9.81 -41.72 8.92
C ALA A 972 -9.80 -40.32 8.28
N TRP A 973 -8.61 -39.77 8.10
CA TRP A 973 -8.37 -38.50 7.45
C TRP A 973 -7.38 -38.74 6.31
N TYR A 974 -7.79 -38.37 5.10
CA TYR A 974 -7.00 -38.55 3.90
C TYR A 974 -6.52 -37.17 3.42
N PRO A 975 -5.21 -36.93 3.27
CA PRO A 975 -4.70 -35.66 2.76
C PRO A 975 -5.07 -35.51 1.28
N ILE A 976 -5.46 -34.30 0.89
CA ILE A 976 -5.83 -33.93 -0.48
C ILE A 976 -4.98 -32.76 -0.91
N LYS A 977 -4.34 -32.92 -2.07
CA LYS A 977 -3.60 -31.86 -2.73
C LYS A 977 -4.53 -31.06 -3.64
N PRO A 978 -4.52 -29.72 -3.60
CA PRO A 978 -5.21 -28.90 -4.59
C PRO A 978 -4.64 -29.07 -5.99
N HIS A 979 -5.47 -28.80 -7.00
CA HIS A 979 -5.03 -28.85 -8.40
C HIS A 979 -4.18 -27.62 -8.74
N ARG A 980 -3.07 -27.81 -9.45
CA ARG A 980 -2.24 -26.75 -10.01
C ARG A 980 -2.82 -26.26 -11.34
N PHE A 981 -3.99 -25.63 -11.29
CA PHE A 981 -4.65 -25.04 -12.46
C PHE A 981 -4.67 -23.53 -12.32
N TYR A 982 -4.15 -22.85 -13.34
CA TYR A 982 -4.11 -21.40 -13.46
C TYR A 982 -4.36 -21.03 -14.93
N ASN A 983 -5.33 -20.15 -15.18
CA ASN A 983 -5.64 -19.66 -16.51
C ASN A 983 -5.87 -18.14 -16.44
N PRO A 984 -4.96 -17.30 -16.96
CA PRO A 984 -5.12 -15.86 -16.94
C PRO A 984 -6.29 -15.44 -17.86
N VAL A 985 -7.02 -14.39 -17.46
CA VAL A 985 -8.11 -13.82 -18.26
C VAL A 985 -7.50 -12.80 -19.22
N THR A 986 -7.21 -13.22 -20.45
CA THR A 986 -6.67 -12.38 -21.52
C THR A 986 -7.78 -11.77 -22.39
N ASN A 987 -8.67 -10.98 -21.76
CA ASN A 987 -9.87 -10.44 -22.45
C ASN A 987 -9.58 -9.53 -23.65
N LEU A 988 -8.42 -8.86 -23.68
CA LEU A 988 -8.06 -7.94 -24.78
C LEU A 988 -7.63 -8.68 -26.06
N ILE A 989 -7.30 -9.97 -25.94
CA ILE A 989 -6.91 -10.86 -27.03
C ILE A 989 -8.06 -11.84 -27.35
N GLY A 990 -8.67 -12.39 -26.30
CA GLY A 990 -9.57 -13.53 -26.34
C GLY A 990 -9.07 -14.62 -25.40
N TRP A 991 -9.97 -15.28 -24.66
CA TRP A 991 -9.60 -16.35 -23.73
C TRP A 991 -10.69 -17.42 -23.63
N GLN A 992 -10.27 -18.67 -23.44
CA GLN A 992 -11.18 -19.80 -23.26
C GLN A 992 -11.28 -20.17 -21.77
N GLY A 993 -12.44 -19.92 -21.18
CA GLY A 993 -12.74 -20.32 -19.81
C GLY A 993 -13.10 -21.79 -19.67
N MET A 994 -12.66 -22.42 -18.58
CA MET A 994 -13.15 -23.72 -18.12
C MET A 994 -14.61 -23.59 -17.68
N ARG A 995 -15.47 -24.49 -18.15
CA ARG A 995 -16.92 -24.49 -17.86
C ARG A 995 -17.23 -25.08 -16.49
N LEU A 996 -18.37 -24.71 -15.90
CA LEU A 996 -18.81 -25.26 -14.63
C LEU A 996 -19.25 -26.72 -14.76
N THR A 997 -19.15 -27.51 -13.68
CA THR A 997 -19.51 -28.94 -13.74
C THR A 997 -20.97 -29.20 -14.09
N GLY A 998 -21.87 -28.27 -13.76
CA GLY A 998 -23.28 -28.36 -14.17
C GLY A 998 -23.51 -28.05 -15.66
N GLU A 999 -22.68 -27.20 -16.25
CA GLU A 999 -22.76 -26.83 -17.68
C GLU A 999 -22.21 -27.94 -18.56
N VAL A 1000 -21.05 -28.50 -18.18
CA VAL A 1000 -20.45 -29.67 -18.85
C VAL A 1000 -21.45 -30.82 -18.90
N ARG A 1001 -22.06 -31.15 -17.74
CA ARG A 1001 -23.10 -32.19 -17.68
C ARG A 1001 -24.31 -31.92 -18.56
N ARG A 1002 -24.76 -30.66 -18.65
CA ARG A 1002 -25.89 -30.29 -19.51
C ARG A 1002 -25.52 -30.42 -20.99
N ALA A 1003 -24.32 -29.98 -21.37
CA ALA A 1003 -23.83 -30.08 -22.74
C ALA A 1003 -23.63 -31.54 -23.18
N GLU A 1004 -23.14 -32.40 -22.29
CA GLU A 1004 -22.91 -33.83 -22.55
C GLU A 1004 -24.16 -34.70 -22.31
N GLY A 1005 -25.25 -34.15 -21.77
CA GLY A 1005 -26.46 -34.91 -21.43
C GLY A 1005 -26.31 -35.87 -20.24
N VAL A 1006 -25.31 -35.68 -19.38
CA VAL A 1006 -25.01 -36.57 -18.23
C VAL A 1006 -25.76 -36.13 -16.97
N ALA A 1007 -26.54 -37.05 -16.38
CA ALA A 1007 -27.29 -36.79 -15.15
C ALA A 1007 -26.39 -36.60 -13.92
N THR A 1008 -26.87 -35.87 -12.91
CA THR A 1008 -26.13 -35.70 -11.65
C THR A 1008 -26.11 -37.01 -10.84
N PRO A 1009 -24.94 -37.48 -10.35
CA PRO A 1009 -24.87 -38.73 -9.61
C PRO A 1009 -25.54 -38.61 -8.25
N GLN A 1010 -26.59 -39.42 -8.02
CA GLN A 1010 -27.31 -39.48 -6.74
C GLN A 1010 -27.36 -40.92 -6.22
N GLN A 1011 -26.65 -41.19 -5.12
CA GLN A 1011 -26.68 -42.50 -4.49
C GLN A 1011 -27.97 -42.68 -3.67
N ARG A 1012 -28.74 -43.73 -3.98
CA ARG A 1012 -30.04 -44.03 -3.34
C ARG A 1012 -29.96 -44.19 -1.82
N ASN A 1013 -28.82 -44.70 -1.31
CA ASN A 1013 -28.58 -44.92 0.12
C ASN A 1013 -28.16 -43.63 0.87
N SER A 1014 -27.71 -42.60 0.16
CA SER A 1014 -27.30 -41.31 0.75
C SER A 1014 -28.46 -40.31 0.86
N GLN A 1015 -29.60 -40.59 0.22
CA GLN A 1015 -30.79 -39.75 0.29
C GLN A 1015 -31.47 -39.91 1.66
N TYR A 1016 -31.73 -38.79 2.33
CA TYR A 1016 -32.45 -38.79 3.60
C TYR A 1016 -33.91 -39.22 3.41
N ARG A 1017 -34.42 -40.00 4.37
CA ARG A 1017 -35.81 -40.47 4.41
C ARG A 1017 -36.38 -40.22 5.81
N LYS A 1018 -37.69 -40.04 5.89
CA LYS A 1018 -38.39 -40.00 7.17
C LYS A 1018 -38.31 -41.39 7.83
N ILE A 1019 -37.76 -41.46 9.04
CA ILE A 1019 -37.59 -42.72 9.79
C ILE A 1019 -38.76 -42.86 10.77
N GLU A 1020 -39.56 -43.91 10.61
CA GLU A 1020 -40.62 -44.27 11.55
C GLU A 1020 -40.09 -45.28 12.58
N ARG A 1021 -40.00 -44.86 13.85
CA ARG A 1021 -39.47 -45.70 14.93
C ARG A 1021 -40.62 -46.34 15.71
N ALA A 1022 -40.66 -47.66 15.77
CA ALA A 1022 -41.59 -48.39 16.62
C ALA A 1022 -41.26 -48.18 18.11
N THR A 1023 -42.29 -48.19 18.96
CA THR A 1023 -42.11 -48.12 20.43
C THR A 1023 -41.38 -49.37 20.91
N ARG A 1024 -40.17 -49.19 21.44
CA ARG A 1024 -39.32 -50.29 21.90
C ARG A 1024 -39.80 -50.78 23.27
N HIS A 1025 -40.41 -51.96 23.32
CA HIS A 1025 -40.70 -52.67 24.56
C HIS A 1025 -39.55 -53.61 24.90
N PHE A 1026 -38.97 -53.47 26.09
CA PHE A 1026 -37.94 -54.38 26.59
C PHE A 1026 -38.57 -55.60 27.24
N ASN A 1027 -37.87 -56.73 27.18
CA ASN A 1027 -38.28 -57.93 27.91
C ASN A 1027 -38.23 -57.69 29.42
N ALA A 1028 -39.17 -58.30 30.15
CA ALA A 1028 -39.15 -58.28 31.61
C ALA A 1028 -37.87 -58.94 32.16
N LEU A 1029 -37.44 -58.48 33.35
CA LEU A 1029 -36.28 -59.02 34.04
C LEU A 1029 -36.45 -60.52 34.32
N LYS A 1030 -35.49 -61.33 33.87
CA LYS A 1030 -35.43 -62.77 34.15
C LYS A 1030 -34.35 -63.03 35.18
N VAL A 1031 -34.74 -63.30 36.42
CA VAL A 1031 -33.81 -63.67 37.48
C VAL A 1031 -33.41 -65.15 37.31
N PRO A 1032 -32.10 -65.48 37.36
CA PRO A 1032 -31.65 -66.87 37.32
C PRO A 1032 -32.31 -67.70 38.43
N ARG A 1033 -32.66 -68.96 38.14
CA ARG A 1033 -33.38 -69.82 39.10
C ARG A 1033 -32.58 -70.09 40.37
N ALA A 1034 -31.26 -70.23 40.26
CA ALA A 1034 -30.37 -70.41 41.41
C ALA A 1034 -30.45 -69.19 42.35
N LEU A 1035 -30.25 -67.99 41.82
CA LEU A 1035 -30.37 -66.75 42.59
C LEU A 1035 -31.76 -66.58 43.19
N ALA A 1036 -32.82 -66.84 42.42
CA ALA A 1036 -34.20 -66.72 42.91
C ALA A 1036 -34.51 -67.65 44.11
N ALA A 1037 -33.81 -68.78 44.25
CA ALA A 1037 -33.93 -69.69 45.37
C ALA A 1037 -33.09 -69.25 46.59
N GLU A 1038 -31.95 -68.60 46.36
CA GLU A 1038 -31.04 -68.11 47.40
C GLU A 1038 -31.46 -66.75 48.00
N LEU A 1039 -32.37 -66.02 47.35
CA LEU A 1039 -32.84 -64.73 47.85
C LEU A 1039 -33.45 -64.86 49.26
N PRO A 1040 -33.13 -63.93 50.18
CA PRO A 1040 -33.77 -63.87 51.50
C PRO A 1040 -35.30 -63.83 51.38
N PHE A 1041 -35.98 -64.46 52.34
CA PHE A 1041 -37.44 -64.65 52.34
C PHE A 1041 -38.24 -63.37 51.98
N LYS A 1042 -37.84 -62.21 52.54
CA LYS A 1042 -38.50 -60.92 52.28
C LYS A 1042 -38.39 -60.44 50.82
N SER A 1043 -37.31 -60.80 50.12
CA SER A 1043 -37.01 -60.41 48.74
C SER A 1043 -37.36 -61.48 47.71
N GLN A 1044 -37.92 -62.61 48.15
CA GLN A 1044 -38.25 -63.72 47.25
C GLN A 1044 -39.38 -63.34 46.29
N ILE A 1045 -39.19 -63.66 45.00
CA ILE A 1045 -40.15 -63.29 43.95
C ILE A 1045 -41.34 -64.25 44.00
N VAL A 1046 -42.51 -63.73 44.39
CA VAL A 1046 -43.76 -64.50 44.41
C VAL A 1046 -44.40 -64.45 43.02
N ALA A 1047 -44.15 -65.49 42.21
CA ALA A 1047 -44.79 -65.68 40.91
C ALA A 1047 -45.65 -66.95 40.90
N THR A 1048 -46.96 -66.79 40.80
CA THR A 1048 -47.89 -67.92 40.70
C THR A 1048 -47.80 -68.57 39.31
N LYS A 1049 -47.83 -69.90 39.26
CA LYS A 1049 -47.88 -70.62 37.98
C LYS A 1049 -49.29 -70.50 37.38
N PRO A 1050 -49.43 -70.30 36.06
CA PRO A 1050 -50.75 -70.32 35.43
C PRO A 1050 -51.42 -71.68 35.63
N GLN A 1051 -52.69 -71.67 36.03
CA GLN A 1051 -53.46 -72.90 36.26
C GLN A 1051 -53.68 -73.64 34.93
N LYS A 1052 -53.17 -74.86 34.82
CA LYS A 1052 -53.32 -75.70 33.61
C LYS A 1052 -54.64 -76.49 33.57
N LYS A 1053 -55.21 -76.80 34.74
CA LYS A 1053 -56.47 -77.55 34.85
C LYS A 1053 -57.61 -76.57 35.06
N GLN A 1054 -58.70 -76.76 34.30
CA GLN A 1054 -59.92 -75.99 34.54
C GLN A 1054 -60.54 -76.38 35.87
N THR A 1055 -60.76 -75.40 36.74
CA THR A 1055 -61.40 -75.63 38.03
C THR A 1055 -62.91 -75.84 37.86
N TYR A 1056 -63.55 -76.46 38.85
CA TYR A 1056 -65.01 -76.59 38.85
C TYR A 1056 -65.71 -75.22 38.74
N MET A 1057 -65.15 -74.18 39.38
CA MET A 1057 -65.67 -72.81 39.30
C MET A 1057 -65.57 -72.21 37.89
N GLN A 1058 -64.52 -72.54 37.13
CA GLN A 1058 -64.39 -72.11 35.73
C GLN A 1058 -65.38 -72.84 34.81
N LYS A 1059 -65.64 -74.13 35.07
CA LYS A 1059 -66.63 -74.92 34.32
C LYS A 1059 -68.08 -74.50 34.61
N ARG A 1060 -68.35 -74.08 35.85
CA ARG A 1060 -69.67 -73.60 36.29
C ARG A 1060 -69.99 -72.15 35.85
N ALA A 1061 -68.99 -71.39 35.41
CA ALA A 1061 -69.18 -70.01 35.02
C ALA A 1061 -70.17 -69.89 33.84
N VAL A 1062 -71.21 -69.07 34.02
CA VAL A 1062 -72.27 -68.88 33.02
C VAL A 1062 -71.72 -68.11 31.81
N VAL A 1063 -72.02 -68.59 30.60
CA VAL A 1063 -71.64 -67.91 29.35
C VAL A 1063 -72.60 -66.74 29.12
N LEU A 1064 -72.05 -65.53 29.04
CA LEU A 1064 -72.82 -64.29 28.96
C LEU A 1064 -73.27 -64.02 27.52
N GLY A 1065 -74.56 -63.75 27.30
CA GLY A 1065 -75.17 -63.56 25.99
C GLY A 1065 -75.37 -62.09 25.58
N GLY A 1066 -75.56 -61.87 24.27
CA GLY A 1066 -76.16 -60.67 23.65
C GLY A 1066 -75.72 -59.31 24.18
N GLU A 1067 -76.55 -58.72 25.04
CA GLU A 1067 -76.42 -57.34 25.52
C GLU A 1067 -75.33 -57.17 26.57
N GLU A 1068 -75.21 -58.10 27.51
CA GLU A 1068 -74.21 -57.99 28.58
C GLU A 1068 -72.77 -58.12 28.06
N ARG A 1069 -72.56 -58.92 27.02
CA ARG A 1069 -71.26 -59.05 26.36
C ARG A 1069 -70.90 -57.75 25.65
N LYS A 1070 -71.85 -57.12 24.95
CA LYS A 1070 -71.67 -55.82 24.31
C LYS A 1070 -71.40 -54.72 25.35
N ALA A 1071 -72.11 -54.73 26.48
CA ALA A 1071 -71.89 -53.80 27.58
C ALA A 1071 -70.49 -53.95 28.21
N ARG A 1072 -70.02 -55.19 28.43
CA ARG A 1072 -68.64 -55.44 28.92
C ARG A 1072 -67.58 -55.01 27.92
N ASP A 1073 -67.75 -55.29 26.63
CA ASP A 1073 -66.82 -54.86 25.58
C ASP A 1073 -66.77 -53.32 25.48
N LEU A 1074 -67.93 -52.66 25.53
CA LEU A 1074 -68.01 -51.20 25.59
C LEU A 1074 -67.29 -50.64 26.82
N MET A 1075 -67.54 -51.22 28.01
CA MET A 1075 -66.85 -50.82 29.24
C MET A 1075 -65.33 -51.06 29.16
N GLN A 1076 -64.88 -52.14 28.53
CA GLN A 1076 -63.46 -52.41 28.30
C GLN A 1076 -62.83 -51.38 27.36
N LYS A 1077 -63.51 -51.01 26.27
CA LYS A 1077 -63.06 -49.93 25.35
C LYS A 1077 -63.01 -48.57 26.04
N LEU A 1078 -64.03 -48.22 26.82
CA LEU A 1078 -64.05 -46.95 27.56
C LEU A 1078 -62.95 -46.89 28.62
N THR A 1079 -62.71 -47.98 29.35
CA THR A 1079 -61.66 -48.02 30.39
C THR A 1079 -60.25 -48.01 29.80
N THR A 1080 -60.01 -48.67 28.67
CA THR A 1080 -58.72 -48.60 27.94
C THR A 1080 -58.46 -47.20 27.40
N ILE A 1081 -59.43 -46.58 26.72
CA ILE A 1081 -59.33 -45.20 26.26
C ILE A 1081 -59.06 -44.25 27.44
N ARG A 1082 -59.77 -44.41 28.56
CA ARG A 1082 -59.55 -43.59 29.76
C ARG A 1082 -58.14 -43.74 30.31
N LYS A 1083 -57.59 -44.96 30.36
CA LYS A 1083 -56.20 -45.21 30.80
C LYS A 1083 -55.20 -44.55 29.86
N ASP A 1084 -55.34 -44.76 28.55
CA ASP A 1084 -54.43 -44.18 27.55
C ASP A 1084 -54.46 -42.64 27.57
N VAL A 1085 -55.64 -42.05 27.71
CA VAL A 1085 -55.81 -40.59 27.82
C VAL A 1085 -55.16 -40.07 29.11
N ALA A 1086 -55.35 -40.77 30.24
CA ALA A 1086 -54.75 -40.42 31.50
C ALA A 1086 -53.21 -40.52 31.46
N GLU A 1087 -52.66 -41.58 30.84
CA GLU A 1087 -51.22 -41.76 30.67
C GLU A 1087 -50.63 -40.69 29.74
N LYS A 1088 -51.25 -40.43 28.58
CA LYS A 1088 -50.83 -39.35 27.69
C LYS A 1088 -50.86 -37.99 28.40
N ARG A 1089 -51.87 -37.74 29.23
CA ARG A 1089 -51.96 -36.50 30.04
C ARG A 1089 -50.88 -36.43 31.11
N ARG A 1090 -50.58 -37.55 31.78
CA ARG A 1090 -49.52 -37.65 32.80
C ARG A 1090 -48.16 -37.36 32.17
N LEU A 1091 -47.83 -38.02 31.06
CA LEU A 1091 -46.58 -37.81 30.33
C LEU A 1091 -46.42 -36.35 29.88
N LYS A 1092 -47.45 -35.74 29.27
CA LYS A 1092 -47.42 -34.32 28.92
C LYS A 1092 -47.24 -33.40 30.14
N LYS A 1093 -47.82 -33.74 31.29
CA LYS A 1093 -47.65 -32.96 32.54
C LYS A 1093 -46.24 -33.14 33.11
N GLU A 1094 -45.62 -34.29 32.94
CA GLU A 1094 -44.22 -34.57 33.34
C GLU A 1094 -43.23 -33.84 32.44
N GLU A 1095 -43.45 -33.82 31.12
CA GLU A 1095 -42.67 -33.02 30.16
C GLU A 1095 -42.71 -31.53 30.54
N LYS A 1096 -43.92 -30.98 30.74
CA LYS A 1096 -44.09 -29.58 31.20
C LYS A 1096 -43.42 -29.32 32.55
N ARG A 1097 -43.50 -30.27 33.50
CA ARG A 1097 -42.81 -30.14 34.79
C ARG A 1097 -41.29 -30.21 34.65
N ALA A 1098 -40.76 -30.98 33.71
CA ALA A 1098 -39.32 -31.03 33.44
C ALA A 1098 -38.82 -29.71 32.85
N GLU A 1099 -39.54 -29.13 31.89
CA GLU A 1099 -39.23 -27.79 31.35
C GLU A 1099 -39.31 -26.72 32.43
N TYR A 1100 -40.34 -26.77 33.28
CA TYR A 1100 -40.52 -25.83 34.37
C TYR A 1100 -39.40 -25.94 35.42
N ARG A 1101 -38.99 -27.16 35.79
CA ARG A 1101 -37.85 -27.38 36.68
C ARG A 1101 -36.56 -26.79 36.11
N LYS A 1102 -36.26 -27.03 34.83
CA LYS A 1102 -35.10 -26.40 34.17
C LYS A 1102 -35.12 -24.86 34.27
N LYS A 1103 -36.29 -24.25 34.06
CA LYS A 1103 -36.45 -22.79 34.22
C LYS A 1103 -36.25 -22.32 35.65
N ILE A 1104 -36.74 -23.08 36.64
CA ILE A 1104 -36.49 -22.78 38.05
C ILE A 1104 -34.99 -22.86 38.34
N ASP A 1105 -34.33 -23.94 37.93
CA ASP A 1105 -32.90 -24.13 38.14
C ASP A 1105 -32.08 -22.96 37.54
N GLU A 1106 -32.42 -22.51 36.32
CA GLU A 1106 -31.81 -21.32 35.70
C GLU A 1106 -32.09 -20.01 36.48
N MET A 1107 -33.28 -19.85 37.04
CA MET A 1107 -33.64 -18.68 37.85
C MET A 1107 -32.93 -18.69 39.20
N GLU A 1108 -32.83 -19.86 39.84
CA GLU A 1108 -32.09 -20.05 41.07
C GLU A 1108 -30.60 -19.78 40.87
N GLU A 1109 -30.00 -20.23 39.77
CA GLU A 1109 -28.61 -19.92 39.43
C GLU A 1109 -28.39 -18.41 39.30
N LYS A 1110 -29.28 -17.69 38.58
CA LYS A 1110 -29.23 -16.22 38.47
C LYS A 1110 -29.42 -15.53 39.83
N LYS A 1111 -30.32 -16.04 40.67
CA LYS A 1111 -30.54 -15.52 42.02
C LYS A 1111 -29.30 -15.71 42.89
N GLN A 1112 -28.69 -16.89 42.89
CA GLN A 1112 -27.44 -17.17 43.61
C GLN A 1112 -26.29 -16.29 43.10
N ALA A 1113 -26.18 -16.06 41.79
CA ALA A 1113 -25.17 -15.15 41.24
C ALA A 1113 -25.38 -13.69 41.72
N ARG A 1114 -26.64 -13.24 41.81
CA ARG A 1114 -26.99 -11.92 42.36
C ARG A 1114 -26.65 -11.83 43.85
N GLU A 1115 -27.06 -12.82 44.65
CA GLU A 1115 -26.77 -12.86 46.09
C GLU A 1115 -25.26 -12.89 46.37
N LYS A 1116 -24.47 -13.65 45.59
CA LYS A 1116 -23.00 -13.61 45.67
C LYS A 1116 -22.43 -12.23 45.37
N ARG A 1117 -22.96 -11.52 44.37
CA ARG A 1117 -22.53 -10.14 44.03
C ARG A 1117 -22.91 -9.15 45.12
N GLU A 1118 -24.14 -9.21 45.62
CA GLU A 1118 -24.63 -8.36 46.71
C GLU A 1118 -23.84 -8.59 47.98
N SER A 1119 -23.60 -9.86 48.35
CA SER A 1119 -22.76 -10.22 49.48
C SER A 1119 -21.33 -9.71 49.32
N LYS A 1120 -20.70 -9.87 48.14
CA LYS A 1120 -19.35 -9.33 47.87
C LYS A 1120 -19.31 -7.80 47.93
N GLN A 1121 -20.34 -7.12 47.43
CA GLN A 1121 -20.45 -5.65 47.53
C GLN A 1121 -20.63 -5.20 48.98
N PHE A 1122 -21.46 -5.90 49.73
CA PHE A 1122 -21.69 -5.67 51.15
C PHE A 1122 -20.38 -5.81 51.93
N TRP A 1123 -19.68 -6.95 51.80
CA TRP A 1123 -18.40 -7.18 52.47
C TRP A 1123 -17.28 -6.26 51.99
N SER A 1124 -17.30 -5.80 50.73
CA SER A 1124 -16.36 -4.79 50.24
C SER A 1124 -16.60 -3.42 50.88
N ARG A 1125 -17.87 -3.00 50.99
CA ARG A 1125 -18.25 -1.77 51.69
C ARG A 1125 -17.91 -1.85 53.17
N GLU A 1126 -18.23 -2.96 53.81
CA GLU A 1126 -17.95 -3.15 55.23
C GLU A 1126 -16.45 -3.32 55.51
N GLY A 1127 -15.70 -3.97 54.63
CA GLY A 1127 -14.24 -4.02 54.71
C GLY A 1127 -13.59 -2.64 54.57
N LYS A 1128 -14.09 -1.79 53.66
CA LYS A 1128 -13.66 -0.38 53.58
C LYS A 1128 -14.03 0.40 54.84
N LYS A 1129 -15.23 0.19 55.40
CA LYS A 1129 -15.67 0.81 56.66
C LYS A 1129 -14.78 0.40 57.84
N ARG A 1130 -14.50 -0.90 57.99
CA ARG A 1130 -13.62 -1.44 59.04
C ARG A 1130 -12.16 -1.01 58.87
N ARG A 1131 -11.66 -0.86 57.63
CA ARG A 1131 -10.33 -0.28 57.37
C ARG A 1131 -10.28 1.21 57.72
N GLN A 1132 -11.34 1.97 57.44
CA GLN A 1132 -11.42 3.39 57.79
C GLN A 1132 -11.49 3.63 59.31
N ASP A 1133 -12.07 2.68 60.07
CA ASP A 1133 -12.02 2.66 61.54
C ASP A 1133 -10.69 2.09 62.10
N GLY A 1134 -9.83 1.49 61.24
CA GLY A 1134 -8.58 0.81 61.61
C GLY A 1134 -7.30 1.65 61.48
N GLU A 1135 -7.31 2.79 60.78
CA GLU A 1135 -6.20 3.78 60.73
C GLU A 1135 -6.20 4.74 61.94
N GLY A 1136 -6.63 4.22 63.10
CA GLY A 1136 -6.71 4.93 64.36
C GLY A 1136 -6.69 3.97 65.54
N GLY A 1137 -5.75 3.02 65.58
CA GLY A 1137 -5.63 2.12 66.72
C GLY A 1137 -4.62 1.00 66.54
N GLY A 1138 -3.33 1.33 66.66
CA GLY A 1138 -2.31 0.34 66.89
C GLY A 1138 -2.49 -0.35 68.26
N GLY A 1139 -2.35 -1.68 68.25
CA GLY A 1139 -1.79 -2.53 69.30
C GLY A 1139 -2.18 -2.27 70.76
N GLY A 1140 -2.91 -3.21 71.36
CA GLY A 1140 -2.95 -3.30 72.82
C GLY A 1140 -3.96 -4.26 73.42
N LYS A 1141 -3.47 -5.44 73.83
CA LYS A 1141 -3.92 -6.27 74.97
C LYS A 1141 -5.15 -7.19 74.81
N ARG A 1142 -4.81 -8.49 74.69
CA ARG A 1142 -5.30 -9.63 75.50
C ARG A 1142 -6.40 -9.32 76.54
N ARG A 1143 -7.55 -10.01 76.47
CA ARG A 1143 -7.93 -11.13 77.36
C ARG A 1143 -9.41 -11.53 77.18
N ARG A 1144 -9.60 -12.86 77.15
CA ARG A 1144 -10.82 -13.68 77.22
C ARG A 1144 -11.64 -13.81 75.96
#